data_AF-A0A927CH92-F1
#
_entry.id   AF-A0A927CH92-F1
#
_cell.length_a   1.000
_cell.length_b   1.000
_cell.length_c   1.000
_cell.angle_alpha   90.00
_cell.angle_beta   90.00
_cell.angle_gamma   90.00
#
_symmetry.space_group_name_H-M   'P 1'
#
loop_
_entity.id
_entity.type
_entity.pdbx_description
1 polymer ?
#
loop_
_entity_poly.entity_id
_entity_poly.type
_entity_poly.pdbx_seq_one_letter_code
_entity_poly.pdbx_strand_id
1 'polypeptide(L)'
;MSIHSLTYRNPLPIQKIGDPYMMRASGGKYYCYPTSAIDQGFKAWSSDDLVQWREEGFVYEKKEGSWGFRQFWAPEVVEKGGKFYMYYTARWKEKDSLRIGVAVAERPEGPFVDVYDRPLFDFGYAAIDANILFDDNGKMYMYYSRDCSENFVNGRRESHIYGIELGDDMISVIGEAVCLCKPDQEWEMKSLDRGRLWNEGPFVLKRKGVYYLTYSANFFGGRDYSVGYAISDQPLGPFEKYENNPVLASSCEEVSGPGHHSIIASPDGKELFMVYHTHTDPAEGGGNRQVCMDRMGFRDDGSIYVSGPTITEQPVPSRQPVLTDFVQNPPHPEAEWSACTVYSEEAREIQPVLDFPLRDASVCAGPDGWYYMTGTAGSDRRTTSDSRIRLWKSQNLTAFLPAGEVWDAGKEREAVVSPEIHYVRGTFWIAYALAEGGTGLLKSATGEAEGPYQDMGLITEDGTDASIFEDDDGAVYWVYQDGKIAKLKDDLSGLAEAPRTMHTVPWKKWIRSDKPSLTQDERIGTHGAFLKKINGLYFLFCAEAFNRMGSDGTDTFVAVSEQLYGPYGRRYLVVPHGGQASVFHGKEGALYAAFSGSGAYSPVRDRPAVVRLELAAADFIRPAADCLLENGPVAALKPLADFPIRDPHICTGPDGVYYLTGTSDQPNADFWNGNDQLHIWSSNDLKDWKHLTKAWDLHTDGTWQNNIYETPCLWAPEMAYFHDTFWLTYSLKSGSTGLLKSISGLAEGPYVDMGRMTNTDIDSSFFIDDDGTVYYVWQNGNIARMKPNMSGFAEEPRRLLTGSGIPVGYEGAFIVKYKGKYILGGAEWHGDERVDGTYDLMYATSDQLYGPYSERRVAVPHGGHGTMFIDREGGLKCTLFGNDRTAPFRASVGVVALTMETGEDGVRIGPSS
;
A
#
# COMPACT_ATOMS: atom_id res chain seq x y z
N MET A 1 10.88 5.29 9.20
CA MET A 1 11.33 4.81 7.88
C MET A 1 10.69 5.70 6.82
N SER A 2 11.44 6.08 5.79
CA SER A 2 11.11 7.18 4.88
C SER A 2 9.98 6.81 3.92
N ILE A 3 9.06 7.75 3.70
CA ILE A 3 8.06 7.74 2.63
C ILE A 3 8.80 7.49 1.31
N HIS A 4 8.48 6.42 0.58
CA HIS A 4 8.92 6.29 -0.80
C HIS A 4 8.16 7.35 -1.60
N SER A 5 8.85 8.43 -1.98
CA SER A 5 8.33 9.43 -2.90
C SER A 5 7.84 8.74 -4.18
N LEU A 6 6.66 9.13 -4.67
CA LEU A 6 6.12 8.68 -5.96
C LEU A 6 6.86 9.33 -7.16
N THR A 7 7.78 10.26 -6.89
CA THR A 7 8.56 10.99 -7.88
C THR A 7 10.07 10.97 -7.57
N TYR A 8 10.90 11.16 -8.60
CA TYR A 8 12.32 11.48 -8.50
C TYR A 8 12.59 12.85 -9.14
N ARG A 9 13.75 13.45 -8.81
CA ARG A 9 14.18 14.71 -9.40
C ARG A 9 15.67 14.66 -9.73
N ASN A 10 16.03 15.20 -10.89
CA ASN A 10 17.43 15.41 -11.27
C ASN A 10 18.03 16.67 -10.59
N PRO A 11 19.35 16.67 -10.32
CA PRO A 11 20.28 15.56 -10.46
C PRO A 11 20.03 14.46 -9.41
N LEU A 12 20.39 13.22 -9.74
CA LEU A 12 20.42 12.11 -8.79
C LEU A 12 21.45 12.38 -7.68
N PRO A 13 21.36 11.70 -6.51
CA PRO A 13 22.29 11.90 -5.39
C PRO A 13 23.70 11.29 -5.64
N ILE A 14 24.25 11.46 -6.84
CA ILE A 14 25.59 11.07 -7.28
C ILE A 14 26.25 12.30 -7.93
N GLN A 15 27.27 12.87 -7.28
CA GLN A 15 27.88 14.15 -7.66
C GLN A 15 29.41 14.08 -7.61
N LYS A 16 30.08 15.10 -8.16
CA LYS A 16 31.55 15.21 -8.25
C LYS A 16 32.16 14.08 -9.06
N ILE A 17 31.49 13.77 -10.17
CA ILE A 17 31.81 12.64 -11.04
C ILE A 17 31.92 13.10 -12.49
N GLY A 18 32.10 12.15 -13.39
CA GLY A 18 31.91 12.27 -14.82
C GLY A 18 31.44 10.97 -15.42
N ASP A 19 30.94 11.01 -16.65
CA ASP A 19 30.83 9.83 -17.52
C ASP A 19 30.08 8.64 -16.86
N PRO A 20 28.81 8.82 -16.42
CA PRO A 20 28.09 7.80 -15.67
C PRO A 20 27.63 6.64 -16.55
N TYR A 21 28.15 5.45 -16.25
CA TYR A 21 27.66 4.21 -16.82
C TYR A 21 26.81 3.44 -15.80
N MET A 22 25.57 3.09 -16.16
CA MET A 22 24.71 2.24 -15.33
C MET A 22 24.52 0.85 -15.92
N MET A 23 24.64 -0.16 -15.05
CA MET A 23 24.42 -1.58 -15.37
C MET A 23 23.39 -2.17 -14.41
N ARG A 24 22.48 -2.99 -14.94
CA ARG A 24 21.65 -3.88 -14.13
C ARG A 24 22.32 -5.24 -14.05
N ALA A 25 22.74 -5.65 -12.85
CA ALA A 25 23.31 -6.98 -12.62
C ALA A 25 22.22 -8.06 -12.71
N SER A 26 22.61 -9.31 -12.98
CA SER A 26 21.71 -10.47 -13.04
C SER A 26 20.88 -10.69 -11.76
N GLY A 27 21.36 -10.24 -10.61
CA GLY A 27 20.62 -10.22 -9.33
C GLY A 27 19.51 -9.15 -9.23
N GLY A 28 19.29 -8.35 -10.27
CA GLY A 28 18.22 -7.35 -10.35
C GLY A 28 18.61 -5.95 -9.88
N LYS A 29 19.69 -5.81 -9.11
CA LYS A 29 20.23 -4.54 -8.59
C LYS A 29 20.96 -3.72 -9.67
N TYR A 30 20.87 -2.40 -9.55
CA TYR A 30 21.54 -1.43 -10.41
C TYR A 30 22.86 -0.94 -9.80
N TYR A 31 23.83 -0.68 -10.67
CA TYR A 31 25.14 -0.14 -10.31
C TYR A 31 25.51 1.01 -11.25
N CYS A 32 25.99 2.12 -10.69
CA CYS A 32 26.51 3.27 -11.43
C CYS A 32 28.03 3.33 -11.24
N TYR A 33 28.77 3.30 -12.35
CA TYR A 33 30.23 3.39 -12.42
C TYR A 33 30.62 4.65 -13.18
N PRO A 34 30.99 5.74 -12.49
CA PRO A 34 31.43 6.96 -13.15
C PRO A 34 32.94 7.17 -13.07
N THR A 35 33.47 8.09 -13.88
CA THR A 35 34.75 8.76 -13.58
C THR A 35 34.65 9.43 -12.21
N SER A 36 35.45 9.01 -11.23
CA SER A 36 35.32 9.50 -9.84
C SER A 36 36.63 9.90 -9.17
N ALA A 37 37.68 9.07 -9.25
CA ALA A 37 38.95 9.29 -8.57
C ALA A 37 40.10 9.22 -9.58
N ILE A 38 40.21 10.25 -10.43
CA ILE A 38 41.05 10.28 -11.64
C ILE A 38 42.53 9.92 -11.42
N ASP A 39 43.05 10.05 -10.21
CA ASP A 39 44.44 9.71 -9.88
C ASP A 39 44.59 8.37 -9.15
N GLN A 40 43.50 7.66 -8.84
CA GLN A 40 43.52 6.46 -7.99
C GLN A 40 42.71 5.28 -8.55
N GLY A 41 41.58 5.51 -9.21
CA GLY A 41 40.72 4.47 -9.76
C GLY A 41 39.24 4.88 -9.82
N PHE A 42 38.34 3.93 -9.56
CA PHE A 42 36.90 4.11 -9.74
C PHE A 42 36.12 3.73 -8.49
N LYS A 43 35.13 4.56 -8.17
CA LYS A 43 34.09 4.28 -7.19
C LYS A 43 32.81 3.81 -7.87
N ALA A 44 31.91 3.21 -7.13
CA ALA A 44 30.57 2.86 -7.63
C ALA A 44 29.47 3.22 -6.63
N TRP A 45 28.24 3.25 -7.14
CA TRP A 45 27.01 3.36 -6.36
C TRP A 45 26.07 2.23 -6.73
N SER A 46 25.23 1.76 -5.81
CA SER A 46 24.19 0.77 -6.08
C SER A 46 22.79 1.25 -5.71
N SER A 47 21.77 0.71 -6.39
CA SER A 47 20.36 1.06 -6.19
C SER A 47 19.44 -0.12 -6.54
N ASP A 48 18.34 -0.26 -5.81
CA ASP A 48 17.28 -1.23 -6.13
C ASP A 48 16.19 -0.64 -7.05
N ASP A 49 16.09 0.70 -7.13
CA ASP A 49 14.96 1.41 -7.77
C ASP A 49 15.37 2.54 -8.73
N LEU A 50 16.67 2.68 -9.03
CA LEU A 50 17.29 3.76 -9.81
C LEU A 50 17.19 5.17 -9.19
N VAL A 51 16.59 5.32 -8.00
CA VAL A 51 16.34 6.62 -7.37
C VAL A 51 17.14 6.76 -6.07
N GLN A 52 17.10 5.74 -5.22
CA GLN A 52 17.85 5.69 -3.96
C GLN A 52 19.20 5.03 -4.21
N TRP A 53 20.28 5.78 -3.98
CA TRP A 53 21.65 5.33 -4.28
C TRP A 53 22.52 5.25 -3.03
N ARG A 54 23.29 4.16 -2.94
CA ARG A 54 24.29 3.91 -1.89
C ARG A 54 25.68 3.89 -2.51
N GLU A 55 26.62 4.66 -1.96
CA GLU A 55 28.03 4.58 -2.37
C GLU A 55 28.66 3.26 -1.88
N GLU A 56 29.30 2.52 -2.80
CA GLU A 56 30.00 1.25 -2.51
C GLU A 56 31.50 1.45 -2.21
N GLY A 57 32.01 2.68 -2.37
CA GLY A 57 33.44 2.99 -2.24
C GLY A 57 34.23 2.62 -3.49
N PHE A 58 35.54 2.38 -3.34
CA PHE A 58 36.42 2.00 -4.45
C PHE A 58 36.12 0.57 -4.92
N VAL A 59 35.71 0.44 -6.17
CA VAL A 59 35.52 -0.85 -6.84
C VAL A 59 36.74 -1.26 -7.66
N TYR A 60 37.52 -0.28 -8.14
CA TYR A 60 38.84 -0.48 -8.73
C TYR A 60 39.81 0.52 -8.11
N GLU A 61 40.99 0.05 -7.71
CA GLU A 61 42.06 0.89 -7.17
C GLU A 61 43.42 0.47 -7.72
N LYS A 62 44.18 1.45 -8.24
CA LYS A 62 45.49 1.20 -8.82
C LYS A 62 46.48 0.74 -7.75
N LYS A 63 47.29 -0.25 -8.09
CA LYS A 63 48.39 -0.74 -7.24
C LYS A 63 49.71 -0.14 -7.73
N GLU A 64 50.77 -0.26 -6.93
CA GLU A 64 52.10 0.24 -7.31
C GLU A 64 52.60 -0.31 -8.66
N GLY A 65 52.22 -1.56 -8.97
CA GLY A 65 52.51 -2.24 -10.23
C GLY A 65 51.44 -2.10 -11.32
N SER A 66 50.42 -1.25 -11.17
CA SER A 66 49.43 -1.05 -12.25
C SER A 66 50.06 -0.36 -13.46
N TRP A 67 49.67 -0.80 -14.66
CA TRP A 67 50.14 -0.23 -15.93
C TRP A 67 49.66 1.23 -16.13
N GLY A 68 48.45 1.53 -15.67
CA GLY A 68 47.88 2.87 -15.63
C GLY A 68 48.29 3.60 -14.34
N PHE A 69 48.65 4.89 -14.44
CA PHE A 69 49.13 5.65 -13.26
C PHE A 69 48.32 6.89 -12.90
N ARG A 70 47.49 7.42 -13.81
CA ARG A 70 46.60 8.58 -13.64
C ARG A 70 45.57 8.64 -14.76
N GLN A 71 44.65 9.60 -14.69
CA GLN A 71 43.58 9.83 -15.67
C GLN A 71 42.73 8.58 -15.91
N PHE A 72 42.29 7.98 -14.80
CA PHE A 72 41.31 6.89 -14.79
C PHE A 72 39.95 7.47 -15.17
N TRP A 73 39.48 7.19 -16.39
CA TRP A 73 38.27 7.77 -16.98
C TRP A 73 37.31 6.69 -17.52
N ALA A 74 36.02 7.04 -17.49
CA ALA A 74 34.89 6.38 -18.16
C ALA A 74 34.88 4.84 -18.02
N PRO A 75 34.67 4.32 -16.81
CA PRO A 75 34.57 2.88 -16.60
C PRO A 75 33.18 2.36 -17.06
N GLU A 76 33.15 1.38 -17.95
CA GLU A 76 31.94 0.62 -18.27
C GLU A 76 32.07 -0.83 -17.80
N VAL A 77 31.01 -1.38 -17.22
CA VAL A 77 30.99 -2.74 -16.67
C VAL A 77 29.96 -3.60 -17.38
N VAL A 78 30.37 -4.79 -17.81
CA VAL A 78 29.45 -5.78 -18.39
C VAL A 78 29.57 -7.12 -17.69
N GLU A 79 28.45 -7.83 -17.60
CA GLU A 79 28.38 -9.16 -16.99
C GLU A 79 28.39 -10.25 -18.09
N LYS A 80 29.33 -11.20 -18.00
CA LYS A 80 29.35 -12.41 -18.86
C LYS A 80 29.86 -13.60 -18.07
N GLY A 81 29.13 -14.72 -18.14
CA GLY A 81 29.55 -15.98 -17.51
C GLY A 81 29.70 -15.89 -15.99
N GLY A 82 28.87 -15.08 -15.32
CA GLY A 82 28.92 -14.86 -13.86
C GLY A 82 30.07 -13.97 -13.38
N LYS A 83 30.79 -13.31 -14.30
CA LYS A 83 31.87 -12.38 -13.99
C LYS A 83 31.57 -11.00 -14.54
N PHE A 84 32.19 -9.99 -13.93
CA PHE A 84 32.04 -8.59 -14.29
C PHE A 84 33.35 -8.09 -14.91
N TYR A 85 33.26 -7.50 -16.09
CA TYR A 85 34.38 -6.97 -16.87
C TYR A 85 34.25 -5.46 -16.92
N MET A 86 35.20 -4.75 -16.31
CA MET A 86 35.32 -3.30 -16.35
C MET A 86 36.29 -2.89 -17.45
N TYR A 87 35.79 -2.22 -18.48
CA TYR A 87 36.61 -1.54 -19.47
C TYR A 87 36.75 -0.09 -19.07
N TYR A 88 37.97 0.41 -19.08
CA TYR A 88 38.25 1.75 -18.59
C TYR A 88 39.43 2.38 -19.33
N THR A 89 39.53 3.69 -19.24
CA THR A 89 40.66 4.44 -19.78
C THR A 89 41.65 4.79 -18.69
N ALA A 90 42.95 4.65 -18.94
CA ALA A 90 43.99 5.24 -18.09
C ALA A 90 45.20 5.69 -18.91
N ARG A 91 45.99 6.61 -18.34
CA ARG A 91 47.28 6.96 -18.94
C ARG A 91 48.31 5.87 -18.66
N TRP A 92 48.82 5.27 -19.73
CA TRP A 92 49.82 4.21 -19.66
C TRP A 92 51.17 4.76 -19.22
N LYS A 93 51.77 4.17 -18.18
CA LYS A 93 53.07 4.55 -17.62
C LYS A 93 54.22 4.49 -18.62
N GLU A 94 54.19 3.52 -19.54
CA GLU A 94 55.28 3.30 -20.51
C GLU A 94 55.32 4.37 -21.61
N LYS A 95 54.16 4.79 -22.11
CA LYS A 95 54.05 5.68 -23.28
C LYS A 95 53.53 7.07 -22.97
N ASP A 96 53.16 7.34 -21.71
CA ASP A 96 52.47 8.57 -21.27
C ASP A 96 51.30 8.94 -22.18
N SER A 97 50.52 7.94 -22.62
CA SER A 97 49.41 8.07 -23.57
C SER A 97 48.16 7.33 -23.07
N LEU A 98 46.98 7.82 -23.44
CA LEU A 98 45.69 7.25 -23.00
C LEU A 98 45.41 5.93 -23.71
N ARG A 99 45.04 4.90 -22.97
CA ARG A 99 44.72 3.58 -23.51
C ARG A 99 43.57 2.96 -22.74
N ILE A 100 42.94 1.95 -23.36
CA ILE A 100 41.86 1.16 -22.77
C ILE A 100 42.46 -0.07 -22.06
N GLY A 101 42.09 -0.26 -20.80
CA GLY A 101 42.35 -1.47 -20.01
C GLY A 101 41.10 -2.31 -19.82
N VAL A 102 41.30 -3.51 -19.29
CA VAL A 102 40.23 -4.39 -18.83
C VAL A 102 40.60 -4.96 -17.45
N ALA A 103 39.66 -4.87 -16.52
CA ALA A 103 39.75 -5.44 -15.19
C ALA A 103 38.55 -6.36 -14.92
N VAL A 104 38.72 -7.38 -14.09
CA VAL A 104 37.69 -8.40 -13.82
C VAL A 104 37.38 -8.50 -12.33
N ALA A 105 36.11 -8.70 -12.00
CA ALA A 105 35.63 -9.00 -10.65
C ALA A 105 34.63 -10.17 -10.66
N GLU A 106 34.51 -10.85 -9.52
CA GLU A 106 33.49 -11.88 -9.27
C GLU A 106 32.16 -11.28 -8.80
N ARG A 107 32.13 -9.98 -8.49
CA ARG A 107 30.96 -9.25 -7.99
C ARG A 107 30.89 -7.86 -8.61
N PRO A 108 29.69 -7.28 -8.76
CA PRO A 108 29.54 -5.94 -9.36
C PRO A 108 30.12 -4.83 -8.48
N GLU A 109 30.17 -4.99 -7.16
CA GLU A 109 30.86 -4.07 -6.23
C GLU A 109 32.39 -4.26 -6.19
N GLY A 110 32.96 -5.11 -7.05
CA GLY A 110 34.39 -5.38 -7.10
C GLY A 110 34.87 -6.31 -5.97
N PRO A 111 36.19 -6.30 -5.66
CA PRO A 111 37.21 -5.49 -6.31
C PRO A 111 37.53 -5.96 -7.73
N PHE A 112 37.63 -5.01 -8.66
CA PHE A 112 38.10 -5.24 -10.03
C PHE A 112 39.63 -5.29 -10.06
N VAL A 113 40.18 -6.29 -10.76
CA VAL A 113 41.62 -6.51 -10.88
C VAL A 113 42.01 -6.52 -12.35
N ASP A 114 43.04 -5.75 -12.71
CA ASP A 114 43.59 -5.72 -14.07
C ASP A 114 43.92 -7.13 -14.56
N VAL A 115 43.46 -7.44 -15.77
CA VAL A 115 43.78 -8.73 -16.44
C VAL A 115 45.23 -8.74 -16.93
N TYR A 116 45.74 -7.59 -17.33
CA TYR A 116 47.07 -7.42 -17.89
C TYR A 116 47.85 -6.31 -17.19
N ASP A 117 49.17 -6.45 -17.12
CA ASP A 117 50.10 -5.36 -16.78
C ASP A 117 50.42 -4.47 -18.01
N ARG A 118 49.40 -4.24 -18.85
CA ARG A 118 49.45 -3.43 -20.07
C ARG A 118 48.02 -3.11 -20.51
N PRO A 119 47.83 -2.16 -21.44
CA PRO A 119 46.54 -1.97 -22.10
C PRO A 119 46.00 -3.24 -22.76
N LEU A 120 44.68 -3.28 -22.96
CA LEU A 120 43.97 -4.34 -23.69
C LEU A 120 44.58 -4.52 -25.10
N PHE A 121 44.75 -3.41 -25.82
CA PHE A 121 45.40 -3.33 -27.11
C PHE A 121 46.26 -2.06 -27.24
N ASP A 122 47.14 -2.03 -28.23
CA ASP A 122 47.90 -0.83 -28.59
C ASP A 122 48.02 -0.69 -30.11
N PHE A 123 47.15 0.15 -30.68
CA PHE A 123 47.16 0.49 -32.11
C PHE A 123 48.03 1.72 -32.43
N GLY A 124 48.85 2.17 -31.48
CA GLY A 124 49.78 3.29 -31.69
C GLY A 124 49.15 4.68 -31.59
N TYR A 125 47.94 4.81 -31.06
CA TYR A 125 47.26 6.08 -30.81
C TYR A 125 46.46 6.06 -29.50
N ALA A 126 46.19 7.23 -28.95
CA ALA A 126 45.32 7.42 -27.80
C ALA A 126 43.88 6.91 -28.05
N ALA A 127 43.38 6.07 -27.13
CA ALA A 127 42.04 5.48 -27.18
C ALA A 127 41.36 5.58 -25.81
N ILE A 128 40.09 6.00 -25.80
CA ILE A 128 39.27 6.26 -24.61
C ILE A 128 37.82 5.76 -24.80
N ASP A 129 37.04 5.73 -23.72
CA ASP A 129 35.57 5.56 -23.73
C ASP A 129 35.08 4.25 -24.36
N ALA A 130 35.47 3.11 -23.79
CA ALA A 130 35.07 1.81 -24.31
C ALA A 130 33.61 1.47 -23.96
N ASN A 131 32.80 1.10 -24.96
CA ASN A 131 31.46 0.55 -24.80
C ASN A 131 31.34 -0.80 -25.50
N ILE A 132 30.59 -1.74 -24.92
CA ILE A 132 30.45 -3.11 -25.42
C ILE A 132 29.01 -3.41 -25.84
N LEU A 133 28.85 -3.88 -27.08
CA LEU A 133 27.60 -4.46 -27.57
C LEU A 133 27.70 -5.99 -27.56
N PHE A 134 26.71 -6.64 -26.94
CA PHE A 134 26.44 -8.06 -27.14
C PHE A 134 25.41 -8.19 -28.27
N ASP A 135 25.78 -8.82 -29.38
CA ASP A 135 24.92 -8.92 -30.56
C ASP A 135 24.22 -10.29 -30.63
N ASP A 136 23.04 -10.33 -31.25
CA ASP A 136 22.19 -11.52 -31.40
C ASP A 136 22.87 -12.63 -32.23
N ASN A 137 23.93 -12.29 -32.97
CA ASN A 137 24.74 -13.24 -33.73
C ASN A 137 25.75 -14.01 -32.85
N GLY A 138 25.77 -13.75 -31.54
CA GLY A 138 26.68 -14.37 -30.59
C GLY A 138 28.07 -13.73 -30.52
N LYS A 139 28.32 -12.64 -31.25
CA LYS A 139 29.56 -11.87 -31.20
C LYS A 139 29.44 -10.66 -30.26
N MET A 140 30.59 -10.14 -29.87
CA MET A 140 30.69 -8.90 -29.10
C MET A 140 31.48 -7.87 -29.91
N TYR A 141 31.09 -6.61 -29.79
CA TYR A 141 31.76 -5.49 -30.45
C TYR A 141 32.11 -4.43 -29.42
N MET A 142 33.34 -3.93 -29.48
CA MET A 142 33.80 -2.80 -28.68
C MET A 142 33.79 -1.54 -29.55
N TYR A 143 33.16 -0.50 -29.05
CA TYR A 143 33.16 0.86 -29.59
C TYR A 143 34.01 1.73 -28.70
N TYR A 144 34.80 2.64 -29.27
CA TYR A 144 35.66 3.53 -28.49
C TYR A 144 36.01 4.80 -29.27
N SER A 145 36.50 5.81 -28.57
CA SER A 145 36.97 7.06 -29.18
C SER A 145 38.47 7.05 -29.38
N ARG A 146 38.93 7.27 -30.62
CA ARG A 146 40.33 7.63 -30.92
C ARG A 146 40.51 9.10 -30.60
N ASP A 147 41.27 9.39 -29.56
CA ASP A 147 41.26 10.69 -28.90
C ASP A 147 42.05 11.78 -29.66
N CYS A 148 41.51 13.00 -29.60
CA CYS A 148 42.05 14.22 -30.19
C CYS A 148 43.45 14.64 -29.65
N SER A 149 43.92 14.09 -28.52
CA SER A 149 45.26 14.39 -28.01
C SER A 149 46.37 13.89 -28.92
N GLU A 150 46.10 12.87 -29.75
CA GLU A 150 47.06 12.27 -30.68
C GLU A 150 46.53 12.15 -32.12
N ASN A 151 45.26 12.44 -32.37
CA ASN A 151 44.67 12.37 -33.71
C ASN A 151 44.61 13.76 -34.39
N PHE A 152 45.45 13.95 -35.42
CA PHE A 152 45.52 15.17 -36.21
C PHE A 152 44.96 14.97 -37.62
N VAL A 153 43.93 15.74 -37.96
CA VAL A 153 43.23 15.69 -39.24
C VAL A 153 43.24 17.10 -39.84
N ASN A 154 43.89 17.26 -41.00
CA ASN A 154 43.98 18.55 -41.71
C ASN A 154 44.43 19.72 -40.81
N GLY A 155 45.38 19.48 -39.91
CA GLY A 155 45.92 20.51 -38.99
C GLY A 155 45.05 20.79 -37.75
N ARG A 156 43.94 20.07 -37.57
CA ARG A 156 43.08 20.14 -36.38
C ARG A 156 43.17 18.85 -35.58
N ARG A 157 42.79 18.91 -34.31
CA ARG A 157 42.69 17.74 -33.44
C ARG A 157 41.25 17.26 -33.43
N GLU A 158 41.02 15.97 -33.68
CA GLU A 158 39.65 15.44 -33.79
C GLU A 158 39.54 14.09 -33.05
N SER A 159 38.53 13.92 -32.19
CA SER A 159 38.17 12.59 -31.67
C SER A 159 37.18 11.93 -32.60
N HIS A 160 37.46 10.69 -33.00
CA HIS A 160 36.62 9.88 -33.92
C HIS A 160 36.24 8.56 -33.25
N ILE A 161 35.02 8.07 -33.47
CA ILE A 161 34.56 6.79 -32.93
C ILE A 161 34.99 5.66 -33.85
N TYR A 162 35.58 4.62 -33.26
CA TYR A 162 35.96 3.39 -33.90
C TYR A 162 35.20 2.20 -33.31
N GLY A 163 35.11 1.11 -34.08
CA GLY A 163 34.60 -0.17 -33.62
C GLY A 163 35.54 -1.32 -33.97
N ILE A 164 35.56 -2.35 -33.14
CA ILE A 164 36.32 -3.59 -33.34
C ILE A 164 35.56 -4.79 -32.75
N GLU A 165 35.75 -5.98 -33.32
CA GLU A 165 35.20 -7.21 -32.74
C GLU A 165 35.98 -7.59 -31.47
N LEU A 166 35.25 -7.95 -30.42
CA LEU A 166 35.80 -8.45 -29.15
C LEU A 166 35.71 -9.98 -29.14
N GLY A 167 36.77 -10.64 -28.70
CA GLY A 167 36.79 -12.09 -28.55
C GLY A 167 35.88 -12.59 -27.44
N ASP A 168 35.49 -13.86 -27.52
CA ASP A 168 34.58 -14.50 -26.57
C ASP A 168 35.12 -14.52 -25.12
N ASP A 169 36.43 -14.38 -24.94
CA ASP A 169 37.07 -14.30 -23.64
C ASP A 169 36.91 -12.93 -22.95
N MET A 170 36.31 -11.94 -23.64
CA MET A 170 36.11 -10.56 -23.20
C MET A 170 37.42 -9.78 -22.98
N ILE A 171 38.57 -10.36 -23.32
CA ILE A 171 39.90 -9.80 -23.02
C ILE A 171 40.82 -9.80 -24.26
N SER A 172 40.31 -10.16 -25.43
CA SER A 172 41.01 -10.12 -26.71
C SER A 172 40.19 -9.34 -27.75
N VAL A 173 40.87 -8.77 -28.76
CA VAL A 173 40.23 -8.10 -29.90
C VAL A 173 40.54 -8.85 -31.19
N ILE A 174 39.61 -8.81 -32.15
CA ILE A 174 39.67 -9.56 -33.40
C ILE A 174 39.59 -8.58 -34.59
N GLY A 175 40.55 -8.68 -35.50
CA GLY A 175 40.58 -7.89 -36.74
C GLY A 175 41.17 -6.48 -36.59
N GLU A 176 40.79 -5.59 -37.50
CA GLU A 176 41.22 -4.20 -37.54
C GLU A 176 40.10 -3.26 -37.09
N ALA A 177 40.47 -2.18 -36.40
CA ALA A 177 39.50 -1.18 -35.97
C ALA A 177 38.98 -0.33 -37.14
N VAL A 178 37.68 -0.14 -37.22
CA VAL A 178 36.99 0.59 -38.29
C VAL A 178 36.52 1.95 -37.76
N CYS A 179 36.79 3.04 -38.49
CA CYS A 179 36.25 4.37 -38.14
C CYS A 179 34.75 4.43 -38.50
N LEU A 180 33.91 4.69 -37.51
CA LEU A 180 32.45 4.63 -37.61
C LEU A 180 31.79 6.01 -37.66
N CYS A 181 32.34 6.97 -36.93
CA CYS A 181 31.75 8.30 -36.77
C CYS A 181 32.84 9.35 -36.54
N LYS A 182 32.69 10.54 -37.13
CA LYS A 182 33.61 11.68 -37.00
C LYS A 182 32.82 12.98 -37.03
N PRO A 183 33.29 14.08 -36.42
CA PRO A 183 32.60 15.37 -36.46
C PRO A 183 32.41 15.88 -37.91
N ASP A 184 31.15 16.06 -38.33
CA ASP A 184 30.79 16.52 -39.69
C ASP A 184 29.40 17.21 -39.81
N GLN A 185 28.60 17.27 -38.73
CA GLN A 185 27.35 18.04 -38.65
C GLN A 185 27.57 19.39 -37.95
N GLU A 186 26.74 20.39 -38.27
CA GLU A 186 26.91 21.77 -37.76
C GLU A 186 26.92 21.86 -36.21
N TRP A 187 26.10 21.06 -35.54
CA TRP A 187 25.99 21.05 -34.08
C TRP A 187 27.26 20.53 -33.37
N GLU A 188 28.12 19.78 -34.07
CA GLU A 188 29.37 19.20 -33.54
C GLU A 188 30.57 20.15 -33.68
N MET A 189 30.35 21.30 -34.34
CA MET A 189 31.40 22.25 -34.71
C MET A 189 31.53 23.41 -33.71
N LYS A 190 30.81 23.36 -32.58
CA LYS A 190 30.75 24.50 -31.63
C LYS A 190 32.07 24.75 -30.91
N SER A 191 33.00 23.79 -30.94
CA SER A 191 34.34 23.93 -30.37
C SER A 191 35.45 24.19 -31.39
N LEU A 192 35.10 24.54 -32.64
CA LEU A 192 36.10 24.85 -33.68
C LEU A 192 37.08 25.96 -33.27
N ASP A 193 36.61 26.95 -32.52
CA ASP A 193 37.41 28.05 -31.96
C ASP A 193 38.53 27.58 -31.02
N ARG A 194 38.35 26.41 -30.40
CA ARG A 194 39.34 25.73 -29.56
C ARG A 194 40.35 24.91 -30.37
N GLY A 195 40.18 24.83 -31.69
CA GLY A 195 41.03 24.04 -32.59
C GLY A 195 40.88 22.52 -32.42
N ARG A 196 39.79 22.06 -31.80
CA ARG A 196 39.52 20.66 -31.48
C ARG A 196 38.05 20.32 -31.72
N LEU A 197 37.79 19.11 -32.20
CA LEU A 197 36.44 18.56 -32.41
C LEU A 197 36.31 17.18 -31.78
N TRP A 198 35.10 16.80 -31.40
CA TRP A 198 34.85 15.57 -30.65
C TRP A 198 33.63 14.81 -31.16
N ASN A 199 33.81 13.52 -31.44
CA ASN A 199 32.80 12.48 -31.23
C ASN A 199 33.41 11.49 -30.23
N GLU A 200 32.80 11.36 -29.05
CA GLU A 200 33.30 10.56 -27.93
C GLU A 200 32.14 9.96 -27.11
N GLY A 201 32.44 9.20 -26.05
CA GLY A 201 31.43 8.54 -25.22
C GLY A 201 30.39 7.73 -26.01
N PRO A 202 30.80 6.77 -26.85
CA PRO A 202 29.86 5.98 -27.64
C PRO A 202 29.02 5.07 -26.74
N PHE A 203 27.74 4.92 -27.03
CA PHE A 203 26.90 3.85 -26.49
C PHE A 203 26.12 3.21 -27.63
N VAL A 204 26.12 1.89 -27.72
CA VAL A 204 25.45 1.17 -28.80
C VAL A 204 24.35 0.27 -28.28
N LEU A 205 23.18 0.38 -28.90
CA LEU A 205 22.09 -0.58 -28.74
C LEU A 205 21.56 -1.04 -30.09
N LYS A 206 21.12 -2.30 -30.13
CA LYS A 206 20.46 -2.88 -31.29
C LYS A 206 18.96 -2.97 -31.04
N ARG A 207 18.15 -2.53 -32.00
CA ARG A 207 16.70 -2.65 -31.95
C ARG A 207 16.12 -2.93 -33.33
N LYS A 208 15.32 -3.99 -33.43
CA LYS A 208 14.65 -4.41 -34.68
C LYS A 208 15.62 -4.53 -35.86
N GLY A 209 16.81 -5.08 -35.62
CA GLY A 209 17.85 -5.26 -36.63
C GLY A 209 18.67 -4.01 -36.99
N VAL A 210 18.41 -2.86 -36.35
CA VAL A 210 19.14 -1.61 -36.57
C VAL A 210 20.05 -1.34 -35.36
N TYR A 211 21.29 -0.95 -35.62
CA TYR A 211 22.27 -0.54 -34.63
C TYR A 211 22.22 0.98 -34.47
N TYR A 212 21.99 1.45 -33.24
CA TYR A 212 21.99 2.86 -32.89
C TYR A 212 23.26 3.17 -32.12
N LEU A 213 24.18 3.90 -32.75
CA LEU A 213 25.39 4.43 -32.13
C LEU A 213 25.09 5.86 -31.65
N THR A 214 24.80 6.00 -30.36
CA THR A 214 24.68 7.31 -29.72
C THR A 214 26.08 7.76 -29.26
N TYR A 215 26.33 9.07 -29.24
CA TYR A 215 27.63 9.63 -28.89
C TYR A 215 27.51 11.09 -28.46
N SER A 216 28.55 11.59 -27.81
CA SER A 216 28.66 12.99 -27.38
C SER A 216 29.59 13.79 -28.30
N ALA A 217 29.29 15.08 -28.49
CA ALA A 217 30.13 16.00 -29.25
C ALA A 217 30.35 17.33 -28.52
N ASN A 218 31.28 18.14 -29.06
CA ASN A 218 31.77 19.41 -28.49
C ASN A 218 32.64 19.24 -27.24
N PHE A 219 33.09 20.36 -26.66
CA PHE A 219 34.05 20.37 -25.56
C PHE A 219 33.35 20.02 -24.25
N PHE A 220 33.78 18.94 -23.57
CA PHE A 220 33.15 18.44 -22.33
C PHE A 220 32.97 19.50 -21.23
N GLY A 221 33.87 20.48 -21.15
CA GLY A 221 33.79 21.55 -20.14
C GLY A 221 32.96 22.75 -20.58
N GLY A 222 32.36 22.71 -21.77
CA GLY A 222 31.55 23.76 -22.35
C GLY A 222 30.06 23.40 -22.39
N ARG A 223 29.21 24.43 -22.47
CA ARG A 223 27.75 24.28 -22.46
C ARG A 223 27.19 23.51 -23.66
N ASP A 224 27.89 23.52 -24.78
CA ASP A 224 27.46 22.88 -26.03
C ASP A 224 27.72 21.36 -26.06
N TYR A 225 28.29 20.78 -24.98
CA TYR A 225 28.38 19.34 -24.86
C TYR A 225 26.99 18.71 -24.92
N SER A 226 26.78 17.80 -25.86
CA SER A 226 25.44 17.29 -26.24
C SER A 226 25.54 15.91 -26.88
N VAL A 227 24.41 15.18 -26.92
CA VAL A 227 24.31 13.81 -27.44
C VAL A 227 23.60 13.80 -28.79
N GLY A 228 24.20 13.13 -29.77
CA GLY A 228 23.57 12.77 -31.04
C GLY A 228 23.63 11.26 -31.26
N TYR A 229 23.11 10.80 -32.39
CA TYR A 229 23.24 9.40 -32.79
C TYR A 229 23.36 9.20 -34.30
N ALA A 230 23.83 8.01 -34.66
CA ALA A 230 23.89 7.49 -36.02
C ALA A 230 23.34 6.06 -36.05
N ILE A 231 22.88 5.61 -37.21
CA ILE A 231 22.29 4.27 -37.40
C ILE A 231 23.04 3.46 -38.46
N SER A 232 23.02 2.15 -38.32
CA SER A 232 23.57 1.20 -39.29
C SER A 232 22.75 -0.09 -39.28
N ASP A 233 22.76 -0.83 -40.38
CA ASP A 233 22.26 -2.21 -40.46
C ASP A 233 23.35 -3.26 -40.15
N GLN A 234 24.60 -2.81 -39.96
CA GLN A 234 25.74 -3.63 -39.57
C GLN A 234 26.40 -3.11 -38.27
N PRO A 235 26.94 -3.99 -37.40
CA PRO A 235 27.54 -3.59 -36.14
C PRO A 235 28.77 -2.69 -36.30
N LEU A 236 29.54 -2.85 -37.39
CA LEU A 236 30.74 -2.06 -37.69
C LEU A 236 30.54 -1.07 -38.85
N GLY A 237 29.29 -0.63 -39.04
CA GLY A 237 28.94 0.42 -40.01
C GLY A 237 28.90 -0.04 -41.47
N PRO A 238 28.77 0.92 -42.41
CA PRO A 238 28.83 2.36 -42.20
C PRO A 238 27.65 2.93 -41.38
N PHE A 239 27.91 3.91 -40.52
CA PHE A 239 26.88 4.59 -39.73
C PHE A 239 26.44 5.90 -40.40
N GLU A 240 25.13 6.10 -40.51
CA GLU A 240 24.50 7.32 -41.03
C GLU A 240 23.96 8.16 -39.87
N LYS A 241 24.43 9.41 -39.74
CA LYS A 241 24.01 10.30 -38.66
C LYS A 241 22.57 10.75 -38.84
N TYR A 242 21.85 10.82 -37.73
CA TYR A 242 20.52 11.41 -37.73
C TYR A 242 20.56 12.89 -38.09
N GLU A 243 19.73 13.30 -39.04
CA GLU A 243 19.73 14.66 -39.59
C GLU A 243 19.35 15.74 -38.55
N ASN A 244 18.50 15.40 -37.56
CA ASN A 244 18.02 16.34 -36.54
C ASN A 244 18.75 16.19 -35.19
N ASN A 245 20.00 15.72 -35.19
CA ASN A 245 20.84 15.78 -34.00
C ASN A 245 21.08 17.24 -33.56
N PRO A 246 21.31 17.50 -32.25
CA PRO A 246 21.39 16.55 -31.14
C PRO A 246 20.02 16.14 -30.56
N VAL A 247 19.96 14.96 -29.92
CA VAL A 247 18.78 14.43 -29.22
C VAL A 247 18.75 14.79 -27.73
N LEU A 248 19.88 15.19 -27.15
CA LEU A 248 19.98 15.73 -25.79
C LEU A 248 20.98 16.89 -25.78
N ALA A 249 20.55 18.06 -25.32
CA ALA A 249 21.37 19.27 -25.25
C ALA A 249 20.92 20.17 -24.09
N SER A 250 21.73 21.17 -23.75
CA SER A 250 21.38 22.19 -22.75
C SER A 250 20.06 22.87 -23.09
N SER A 251 19.05 22.76 -22.22
CA SER A 251 17.68 23.24 -22.48
C SER A 251 17.32 24.58 -21.83
N CYS A 252 17.95 24.92 -20.70
CA CYS A 252 17.75 26.17 -19.94
C CYS A 252 19.04 26.55 -19.20
N GLU A 253 19.15 27.75 -18.64
CA GLU A 253 20.38 28.25 -17.99
C GLU A 253 20.91 27.29 -16.90
N GLU A 254 20.00 26.62 -16.19
CA GLU A 254 20.25 25.68 -15.10
C GLU A 254 20.75 24.31 -15.55
N VAL A 255 20.69 24.00 -16.86
CA VAL A 255 21.24 22.77 -17.43
C VAL A 255 22.36 23.10 -18.39
N SER A 256 23.54 22.56 -18.14
CA SER A 256 24.70 22.76 -19.01
C SER A 256 25.41 21.44 -19.29
N GLY A 257 25.74 21.25 -20.57
CA GLY A 257 26.63 20.19 -21.07
C GLY A 257 26.15 18.76 -20.81
N PRO A 258 24.90 18.38 -21.13
CA PRO A 258 24.46 17.00 -20.96
C PRO A 258 25.17 16.06 -21.94
N GLY A 259 25.85 15.03 -21.43
CA GLY A 259 26.55 14.08 -22.30
C GLY A 259 27.19 12.91 -21.58
N HIS A 260 28.03 12.19 -22.34
CA HIS A 260 28.67 10.91 -22.01
C HIS A 260 27.71 9.99 -21.24
N HIS A 261 26.74 9.47 -21.99
CA HIS A 261 25.56 8.84 -21.45
C HIS A 261 25.63 7.31 -21.54
N SER A 262 24.83 6.64 -20.73
CA SER A 262 24.48 5.23 -20.85
C SER A 262 22.96 5.05 -20.93
N ILE A 263 22.50 3.85 -21.28
CA ILE A 263 21.07 3.55 -21.42
C ILE A 263 20.72 2.34 -20.55
N ILE A 264 19.65 2.47 -19.76
CA ILE A 264 19.22 1.45 -18.79
C ILE A 264 17.69 1.26 -18.83
N ALA A 265 17.22 0.05 -18.52
CA ALA A 265 15.79 -0.23 -18.38
C ALA A 265 15.29 0.00 -16.94
N SER A 266 13.99 0.28 -16.78
CA SER A 266 13.32 0.32 -15.47
C SER A 266 13.32 -1.03 -14.74
N PRO A 267 13.08 -1.08 -13.41
CA PRO A 267 12.98 -2.34 -12.65
C PRO A 267 12.08 -3.42 -13.25
N ASP A 268 10.95 -3.03 -13.86
CA ASP A 268 10.05 -3.96 -14.57
C ASP A 268 10.38 -4.19 -16.05
N GLY A 269 11.41 -3.51 -16.58
CA GLY A 269 11.87 -3.63 -17.96
C GLY A 269 10.98 -2.95 -19.01
N LYS A 270 9.97 -2.18 -18.61
CA LYS A 270 8.98 -1.58 -19.54
C LYS A 270 9.38 -0.20 -20.07
N GLU A 271 10.22 0.54 -19.33
CA GLU A 271 10.69 1.86 -19.71
C GLU A 271 12.21 1.83 -19.97
N LEU A 272 12.68 2.74 -20.83
CA LEU A 272 14.11 3.01 -21.02
C LEU A 272 14.45 4.39 -20.49
N PHE A 273 15.64 4.52 -19.92
CA PHE A 273 16.19 5.76 -19.40
C PHE A 273 17.57 6.03 -20.02
N MET A 274 17.80 7.27 -20.43
CA MET A 274 19.14 7.77 -20.73
C MET A 274 19.72 8.36 -19.46
N VAL A 275 20.87 7.85 -19.04
CA VAL A 275 21.63 8.29 -17.87
C VAL A 275 22.82 9.10 -18.37
N TYR A 276 22.97 10.33 -17.92
CA TYR A 276 23.97 11.26 -18.47
C TYR A 276 24.51 12.16 -17.37
N HIS A 277 25.63 12.83 -17.61
CA HIS A 277 26.11 13.85 -16.69
C HIS A 277 25.64 15.25 -17.10
N THR A 278 25.59 16.18 -16.15
CA THR A 278 25.54 17.63 -16.39
C THR A 278 26.58 18.34 -15.52
N HIS A 279 26.97 19.57 -15.84
CA HIS A 279 27.84 20.34 -14.94
C HIS A 279 27.16 20.58 -13.59
N THR A 280 27.89 20.40 -12.49
CA THR A 280 27.40 20.70 -11.13
C THR A 280 27.11 22.20 -10.98
N ASP A 281 27.98 23.04 -11.54
CA ASP A 281 27.74 24.47 -11.72
C ASP A 281 27.57 24.77 -13.23
N PRO A 282 26.33 25.03 -13.69
CA PRO A 282 26.06 25.32 -15.10
C PRO A 282 26.75 26.56 -15.67
N ALA A 283 27.10 27.53 -14.82
CA ALA A 283 27.75 28.78 -15.22
C ALA A 283 29.27 28.63 -15.35
N GLU A 284 29.89 27.82 -14.49
CA GLU A 284 31.34 27.55 -14.55
C GLU A 284 31.71 26.49 -15.60
N GLY A 285 30.89 25.44 -15.73
CA GLY A 285 31.19 24.28 -16.54
C GLY A 285 32.34 23.42 -16.00
N GLY A 286 33.02 22.67 -16.88
CA GLY A 286 34.24 21.94 -16.55
C GLY A 286 34.05 20.51 -16.05
N GLY A 287 35.03 19.99 -15.31
CA GLY A 287 35.11 18.57 -14.96
C GLY A 287 34.25 18.11 -13.77
N ASN A 288 33.75 19.03 -12.95
CA ASN A 288 32.86 18.72 -11.83
C ASN A 288 31.42 18.56 -12.33
N ARG A 289 30.97 17.32 -12.45
CA ARG A 289 29.67 16.97 -13.01
C ARG A 289 28.84 16.11 -12.04
N GLN A 290 27.56 15.95 -12.35
CA GLN A 290 26.56 15.23 -11.57
C GLN A 290 25.68 14.36 -12.47
N VAL A 291 25.13 13.27 -11.90
CA VAL A 291 24.32 12.30 -12.67
C VAL A 291 22.88 12.78 -12.81
N CYS A 292 22.34 12.67 -14.00
CA CYS A 292 20.93 12.84 -14.32
C CYS A 292 20.40 11.62 -15.06
N MET A 293 19.09 11.38 -15.00
CA MET A 293 18.43 10.38 -15.84
C MET A 293 17.08 10.89 -16.35
N ASP A 294 16.73 10.57 -17.58
CA ASP A 294 15.42 10.86 -18.16
C ASP A 294 14.93 9.72 -19.04
N ARG A 295 13.60 9.56 -19.10
CA ARG A 295 12.95 8.58 -19.97
C ARG A 295 13.34 8.82 -21.41
N MET A 296 13.67 7.76 -22.12
CA MET A 296 13.94 7.77 -23.55
C MET A 296 13.13 6.69 -24.25
N GLY A 297 13.04 6.79 -25.56
CA GLY A 297 12.41 5.75 -26.36
C GLY A 297 12.62 5.94 -27.85
N PHE A 298 11.86 5.16 -28.60
CA PHE A 298 11.86 5.18 -30.05
C PHE A 298 10.48 5.61 -30.51
N ARG A 299 10.41 6.57 -31.43
CA ARG A 299 9.17 6.90 -32.14
C ARG A 299 8.81 5.77 -33.12
N ASP A 300 7.63 5.85 -33.70
CA ASP A 300 7.13 4.84 -34.66
C ASP A 300 8.04 4.72 -35.90
N ASP A 301 8.67 5.82 -36.32
CA ASP A 301 9.65 5.87 -37.41
C ASP A 301 11.04 5.32 -37.03
N GLY A 302 11.24 4.92 -35.77
CA GLY A 302 12.51 4.43 -35.24
C GLY A 302 13.46 5.52 -34.74
N SER A 303 13.12 6.80 -34.83
CA SER A 303 13.95 7.88 -34.30
C SER A 303 13.98 7.89 -32.76
N ILE A 304 15.12 8.22 -32.17
CA ILE A 304 15.28 8.31 -30.71
C ILE A 304 14.65 9.60 -30.18
N TYR A 305 13.95 9.52 -29.06
CA TYR A 305 13.56 10.68 -28.24
C TYR A 305 14.09 10.54 -26.83
N VAL A 306 14.40 11.67 -26.20
CA VAL A 306 14.70 11.78 -24.77
C VAL A 306 13.76 12.82 -24.19
N SER A 307 13.08 12.46 -23.10
CA SER A 307 12.13 13.34 -22.39
C SER A 307 12.87 14.20 -21.36
N GLY A 308 14.00 14.78 -21.77
CA GLY A 308 14.93 15.51 -20.92
C GLY A 308 15.77 16.52 -21.70
N PRO A 309 16.66 17.27 -21.03
CA PRO A 309 17.02 17.10 -19.62
C PRO A 309 16.01 17.76 -18.68
N THR A 310 15.52 17.03 -17.67
CA THR A 310 14.55 17.56 -16.69
C THR A 310 15.22 18.09 -15.43
N ILE A 311 14.57 19.08 -14.79
CA ILE A 311 14.95 19.65 -13.47
C ILE A 311 13.76 19.73 -12.51
N THR A 312 12.63 19.12 -12.88
CA THR A 312 11.39 19.07 -12.11
C THR A 312 11.15 17.65 -11.60
N GLU A 313 10.19 17.47 -10.69
CA GLU A 313 9.73 16.15 -10.28
C GLU A 313 9.23 15.34 -11.48
N GLN A 314 9.67 14.08 -11.56
CA GLN A 314 9.31 13.10 -12.58
C GLN A 314 8.77 11.85 -11.90
N PRO A 315 7.82 11.09 -12.49
CA PRO A 315 7.39 9.81 -11.94
C PRO A 315 8.57 8.86 -11.76
N VAL A 316 8.64 8.13 -10.64
CA VAL A 316 9.67 7.09 -10.44
C VAL A 316 9.67 6.06 -11.59
N PRO A 317 10.80 5.41 -11.88
CA PRO A 317 10.85 4.32 -12.86
C PRO A 317 9.85 3.21 -12.53
N SER A 318 9.21 2.66 -13.56
CA SER A 318 8.21 1.61 -13.37
C SER A 318 8.81 0.34 -12.75
N ARG A 319 8.10 -0.27 -11.78
CA ARG A 319 8.56 -1.44 -11.03
C ARG A 319 7.45 -2.47 -10.87
N GLN A 320 7.82 -3.75 -10.74
CA GLN A 320 6.86 -4.74 -10.27
C GLN A 320 6.41 -4.35 -8.87
N PRO A 321 5.11 -4.43 -8.54
CA PRO A 321 4.65 -4.13 -7.20
C PRO A 321 5.19 -5.21 -6.27
N VAL A 322 6.11 -4.86 -5.39
CA VAL A 322 6.43 -5.70 -4.25
C VAL A 322 5.27 -5.55 -3.28
N LEU A 323 4.67 -6.66 -2.84
CA LEU A 323 3.70 -6.64 -1.74
C LEU A 323 4.32 -5.85 -0.58
N THR A 324 3.60 -4.87 -0.06
CA THR A 324 4.05 -4.17 1.13
C THR A 324 4.08 -5.14 2.30
N ASP A 325 4.83 -4.77 3.35
CA ASP A 325 4.79 -5.51 4.61
C ASP A 325 3.35 -5.61 5.16
N PHE A 326 2.39 -4.77 4.75
CA PHE A 326 1.01 -4.84 5.22
C PHE A 326 0.34 -6.19 4.94
N VAL A 327 0.44 -6.72 3.71
CA VAL A 327 -0.23 -7.98 3.34
C VAL A 327 0.40 -9.19 4.04
N GLN A 328 1.69 -9.12 4.35
CA GLN A 328 2.42 -10.20 5.03
C GLN A 328 2.39 -10.05 6.57
N ASN A 329 2.42 -8.82 7.06
CA ASN A 329 2.58 -8.40 8.46
C ASN A 329 1.76 -7.12 8.72
N PRO A 330 0.41 -7.17 8.72
CA PRO A 330 -0.40 -5.99 8.93
C PRO A 330 -0.14 -5.38 10.31
N PRO A 331 -0.10 -4.04 10.43
CA PRO A 331 -0.02 -3.37 11.73
C PRO A 331 -1.29 -3.63 12.54
N HIS A 332 -1.29 -3.20 13.80
CA HIS A 332 -2.47 -3.32 14.67
C HIS A 332 -3.73 -2.71 14.00
N PRO A 333 -4.94 -3.26 14.21
CA PRO A 333 -6.21 -2.72 13.66
C PRO A 333 -6.46 -1.23 13.94
N GLU A 334 -5.89 -0.73 15.03
CA GLU A 334 -5.98 0.66 15.46
C GLU A 334 -5.09 1.62 14.66
N ALA A 335 -4.21 1.12 13.79
CA ALA A 335 -3.43 1.99 12.93
C ALA A 335 -4.32 2.56 11.81
N GLU A 336 -4.29 3.87 11.58
CA GLU A 336 -4.95 4.50 10.41
C GLU A 336 -4.54 3.83 9.09
N TRP A 337 -3.30 3.30 9.03
CA TRP A 337 -2.80 2.60 7.85
C TRP A 337 -3.43 1.22 7.61
N SER A 338 -4.07 0.61 8.61
CA SER A 338 -4.86 -0.62 8.45
C SER A 338 -6.35 -0.32 8.26
N ALA A 339 -6.80 0.93 8.26
CA ALA A 339 -8.22 1.23 8.24
C ALA A 339 -8.91 0.83 6.91
N CYS A 340 -10.03 0.12 7.01
CA CYS A 340 -10.94 -0.17 5.89
C CYS A 340 -11.80 1.06 5.59
N THR A 341 -12.36 1.69 6.62
CA THR A 341 -13.10 2.96 6.55
C THR A 341 -12.25 4.09 7.12
N VAL A 342 -12.43 5.31 6.62
CA VAL A 342 -11.68 6.50 7.07
C VAL A 342 -12.62 7.68 7.23
N TYR A 343 -12.41 8.48 8.27
CA TYR A 343 -13.14 9.71 8.49
C TYR A 343 -12.89 10.73 7.35
N SER A 344 -13.97 11.30 6.84
CA SER A 344 -13.92 12.47 5.95
C SER A 344 -15.14 13.37 6.20
N GLU A 345 -14.95 14.68 6.15
CA GLU A 345 -16.05 15.64 6.19
C GLU A 345 -16.94 15.60 4.94
N GLU A 346 -16.38 15.09 3.84
CA GLU A 346 -17.06 14.95 2.56
C GLU A 346 -17.86 13.65 2.47
N ALA A 347 -17.69 12.73 3.43
CA ALA A 347 -18.32 11.42 3.41
C ALA A 347 -19.85 11.52 3.36
N ARG A 348 -20.45 10.72 2.46
CA ARG A 348 -21.90 10.58 2.31
C ARG A 348 -22.32 9.13 2.44
N GLU A 349 -23.49 8.90 3.01
CA GLU A 349 -24.09 7.57 3.05
C GLU A 349 -24.29 7.02 1.63
N ILE A 350 -23.80 5.79 1.39
CA ILE A 350 -23.95 5.12 0.11
C ILE A 350 -25.43 4.99 -0.26
N GLN A 351 -25.76 5.35 -1.49
CA GLN A 351 -27.14 5.29 -1.99
C GLN A 351 -27.33 4.08 -2.90
N PRO A 352 -28.51 3.44 -2.89
CA PRO A 352 -28.78 2.35 -3.79
C PRO A 352 -28.90 2.89 -5.22
N VAL A 353 -28.42 2.12 -6.19
CA VAL A 353 -28.53 2.51 -7.62
C VAL A 353 -29.79 1.98 -8.28
N LEU A 354 -30.55 1.12 -7.57
CA LEU A 354 -31.90 0.64 -7.89
C LEU A 354 -32.77 0.60 -6.61
N ASP A 355 -34.05 0.93 -6.74
CA ASP A 355 -35.00 1.03 -5.62
C ASP A 355 -35.64 -0.30 -5.19
N PHE A 356 -35.23 -1.42 -5.78
CA PHE A 356 -35.78 -2.75 -5.47
C PHE A 356 -34.66 -3.75 -5.18
N PRO A 357 -34.97 -4.86 -4.47
CA PRO A 357 -33.96 -5.84 -4.12
C PRO A 357 -33.35 -6.53 -5.35
N LEU A 358 -32.03 -6.46 -5.45
CA LEU A 358 -31.21 -7.13 -6.45
C LEU A 358 -29.91 -7.54 -5.76
N ARG A 359 -29.65 -8.85 -5.70
CA ARG A 359 -28.45 -9.42 -5.09
C ARG A 359 -27.41 -9.77 -6.15
N ASP A 360 -26.19 -10.06 -5.70
CA ASP A 360 -25.10 -10.50 -6.56
C ASP A 360 -24.86 -9.51 -7.71
N ALA A 361 -24.97 -8.22 -7.40
CA ALA A 361 -24.92 -7.17 -8.41
C ALA A 361 -23.54 -7.12 -9.07
N SER A 362 -23.52 -7.31 -10.38
CA SER A 362 -22.31 -7.27 -11.19
C SER A 362 -22.38 -6.12 -12.18
N VAL A 363 -21.31 -5.33 -12.29
CA VAL A 363 -21.23 -4.22 -13.24
C VAL A 363 -20.03 -4.37 -14.17
N CYS A 364 -20.28 -4.18 -15.46
CA CYS A 364 -19.27 -4.14 -16.51
C CYS A 364 -19.32 -2.82 -17.27
N ALA A 365 -18.16 -2.21 -17.53
CA ALA A 365 -18.05 -1.08 -18.44
C ALA A 365 -17.99 -1.58 -19.90
N GLY A 366 -18.89 -1.08 -20.75
CA GLY A 366 -18.92 -1.37 -22.18
C GLY A 366 -18.01 -0.45 -23.01
N PRO A 367 -17.60 -0.91 -24.21
CA PRO A 367 -16.77 -0.12 -25.14
C PRO A 367 -17.51 1.12 -25.69
N ASP A 368 -18.83 1.13 -25.60
CA ASP A 368 -19.74 2.20 -25.99
C ASP A 368 -19.86 3.31 -24.94
N GLY A 369 -19.15 3.17 -23.81
CA GLY A 369 -19.23 4.10 -22.70
C GLY A 369 -20.53 3.98 -21.91
N TRP A 370 -21.20 2.83 -21.90
CA TRP A 370 -22.24 2.53 -20.91
C TRP A 370 -21.72 1.57 -19.84
N TYR A 371 -22.32 1.63 -18.66
CA TYR A 371 -22.14 0.63 -17.62
C TYR A 371 -23.35 -0.28 -17.62
N TYR A 372 -23.12 -1.58 -17.53
CA TYR A 372 -24.15 -2.61 -17.62
C TYR A 372 -24.17 -3.42 -16.33
N MET A 373 -25.37 -3.62 -15.78
CA MET A 373 -25.58 -4.34 -14.52
C MET A 373 -26.44 -5.57 -14.72
N THR A 374 -26.04 -6.66 -14.09
CA THR A 374 -26.83 -7.88 -13.87
C THR A 374 -26.93 -8.18 -12.37
N GLY A 375 -27.84 -9.07 -11.98
CA GLY A 375 -27.95 -9.57 -10.62
C GLY A 375 -29.13 -10.52 -10.44
N THR A 376 -29.20 -11.16 -9.27
CA THR A 376 -30.28 -12.07 -8.87
C THR A 376 -31.48 -11.27 -8.35
N ALA A 377 -32.63 -11.39 -9.00
CA ALA A 377 -33.85 -10.71 -8.55
C ALA A 377 -34.39 -11.33 -7.24
N GLY A 378 -34.73 -10.48 -6.26
CA GLY A 378 -35.32 -10.90 -4.97
C GLY A 378 -34.33 -11.03 -3.82
N SER A 379 -34.85 -11.16 -2.59
CA SER A 379 -34.08 -11.05 -1.34
C SER A 379 -33.58 -12.37 -0.73
N ASP A 380 -34.08 -13.54 -1.15
CA ASP A 380 -33.64 -14.85 -0.60
C ASP A 380 -33.32 -15.88 -1.71
N ARG A 381 -32.11 -16.48 -1.64
CA ARG A 381 -31.57 -17.46 -2.60
C ARG A 381 -32.38 -18.76 -2.52
N ARG A 382 -32.89 -19.13 -1.34
CA ARG A 382 -33.65 -20.37 -1.11
C ARG A 382 -35.09 -20.31 -1.61
N THR A 383 -35.60 -19.11 -1.93
CA THR A 383 -36.97 -18.91 -2.43
C THR A 383 -37.01 -18.34 -3.85
N THR A 384 -35.85 -18.10 -4.48
CA THR A 384 -35.79 -17.58 -5.85
C THR A 384 -36.14 -18.69 -6.83
N SER A 385 -37.15 -18.47 -7.67
CA SER A 385 -37.60 -19.40 -8.74
C SER A 385 -37.48 -18.77 -10.13
N ASP A 386 -36.73 -17.67 -10.25
CA ASP A 386 -36.61 -16.93 -11.50
C ASP A 386 -35.58 -17.60 -12.43
N SER A 387 -36.03 -17.96 -13.63
CA SER A 387 -35.19 -18.55 -14.69
C SER A 387 -34.56 -17.48 -15.60
N ARG A 388 -34.83 -16.19 -15.35
CA ARG A 388 -34.53 -15.08 -16.26
C ARG A 388 -33.40 -14.20 -15.77
N ILE A 389 -32.54 -13.79 -16.69
CA ILE A 389 -31.52 -12.76 -16.48
C ILE A 389 -31.99 -11.45 -17.12
N ARG A 390 -31.91 -10.37 -16.34
CA ARG A 390 -32.26 -9.02 -16.76
C ARG A 390 -31.04 -8.12 -16.71
N LEU A 391 -31.08 -7.09 -17.55
CA LEU A 391 -30.02 -6.13 -17.71
C LEU A 391 -30.52 -4.72 -17.36
N TRP A 392 -29.65 -3.96 -16.69
CA TRP A 392 -29.81 -2.53 -16.50
C TRP A 392 -28.58 -1.80 -17.01
N LYS A 393 -28.71 -0.51 -17.33
CA LYS A 393 -27.57 0.30 -17.79
C LYS A 393 -27.54 1.70 -17.23
N SER A 394 -26.34 2.27 -17.14
CA SER A 394 -26.08 3.60 -16.61
C SER A 394 -24.98 4.31 -17.39
N GLN A 395 -25.02 5.65 -17.44
CA GLN A 395 -23.90 6.45 -17.97
C GLN A 395 -22.97 6.99 -16.87
N ASN A 396 -23.42 7.01 -15.62
CA ASN A 396 -22.80 7.76 -14.53
C ASN A 396 -22.71 7.00 -13.20
N LEU A 397 -23.13 5.73 -13.16
CA LEU A 397 -23.12 4.84 -11.98
C LEU A 397 -24.02 5.25 -10.82
N THR A 398 -24.74 6.37 -10.89
CA THR A 398 -25.61 6.83 -9.78
C THR A 398 -27.04 6.30 -9.89
N ALA A 399 -27.49 5.96 -11.10
CA ALA A 399 -28.78 5.33 -11.35
C ALA A 399 -28.71 4.39 -12.55
N PHE A 400 -29.36 3.24 -12.46
CA PHE A 400 -29.43 2.25 -13.52
C PHE A 400 -30.85 2.15 -14.10
N LEU A 401 -30.96 2.18 -15.43
CA LEU A 401 -32.22 2.09 -16.16
C LEU A 401 -32.41 0.66 -16.71
N PRO A 402 -33.63 0.11 -16.69
CA PRO A 402 -33.89 -1.20 -17.30
C PRO A 402 -33.50 -1.20 -18.79
N ALA A 403 -32.71 -2.20 -19.20
CA ALA A 403 -32.32 -2.43 -20.60
C ALA A 403 -33.09 -3.61 -21.22
N GLY A 404 -33.61 -4.53 -20.39
CA GLY A 404 -34.52 -5.59 -20.82
C GLY A 404 -34.21 -6.94 -20.19
N GLU A 405 -34.97 -7.95 -20.58
CA GLU A 405 -34.65 -9.36 -20.34
C GLU A 405 -33.73 -9.84 -21.46
N VAL A 406 -32.58 -10.40 -21.09
CA VAL A 406 -31.52 -10.77 -22.04
C VAL A 406 -31.40 -12.27 -22.27
N TRP A 407 -31.93 -13.07 -21.33
CA TRP A 407 -31.95 -14.52 -21.42
C TRP A 407 -32.98 -15.14 -20.45
N ASP A 408 -33.57 -16.28 -20.84
CA ASP A 408 -34.46 -17.12 -20.03
C ASP A 408 -34.05 -18.60 -20.18
N ALA A 409 -33.73 -19.26 -19.07
CA ALA A 409 -33.39 -20.68 -19.03
C ALA A 409 -34.60 -21.59 -19.36
N GLY A 410 -35.82 -21.05 -19.33
CA GLY A 410 -37.07 -21.75 -19.56
C GLY A 410 -37.59 -22.50 -18.32
N LYS A 411 -38.91 -22.76 -18.28
CA LYS A 411 -39.61 -23.36 -17.11
C LYS A 411 -39.13 -24.76 -16.70
N GLU A 412 -38.39 -25.46 -17.56
CA GLU A 412 -37.85 -26.80 -17.30
C GLU A 412 -36.44 -26.78 -16.69
N ARG A 413 -35.76 -25.62 -16.66
CA ARG A 413 -34.47 -25.45 -15.98
C ARG A 413 -34.66 -24.79 -14.62
N GLU A 414 -33.73 -25.11 -13.71
CA GLU A 414 -33.67 -24.60 -12.34
C GLU A 414 -33.51 -23.08 -12.29
N ALA A 415 -33.76 -22.49 -11.12
CA ALA A 415 -33.57 -21.06 -10.89
C ALA A 415 -32.12 -20.63 -11.16
N VAL A 416 -31.97 -19.47 -11.82
CA VAL A 416 -30.66 -18.92 -12.19
C VAL A 416 -30.27 -17.86 -11.17
N VAL A 417 -29.03 -17.92 -10.68
CA VAL A 417 -28.50 -17.02 -9.65
C VAL A 417 -27.10 -16.52 -10.02
N SER A 418 -26.73 -15.41 -9.40
CA SER A 418 -25.43 -14.73 -9.50
C SER A 418 -24.97 -14.48 -10.94
N PRO A 419 -25.81 -13.90 -11.83
CA PRO A 419 -25.39 -13.58 -13.17
C PRO A 419 -24.37 -12.42 -13.14
N GLU A 420 -23.17 -12.67 -13.65
CA GLU A 420 -22.12 -11.66 -13.78
C GLU A 420 -21.85 -11.32 -15.24
N ILE A 421 -21.95 -10.03 -15.58
CA ILE A 421 -21.69 -9.53 -16.93
C ILE A 421 -20.23 -9.14 -17.10
N HIS A 422 -19.65 -9.48 -18.25
CA HIS A 422 -18.25 -9.27 -18.58
C HIS A 422 -18.08 -8.85 -20.04
N TYR A 423 -17.08 -8.04 -20.34
CA TYR A 423 -16.67 -7.71 -21.71
C TYR A 423 -15.25 -8.21 -21.93
N VAL A 424 -15.12 -9.32 -22.66
CA VAL A 424 -13.89 -10.10 -22.81
C VAL A 424 -13.74 -10.46 -24.28
N ARG A 425 -12.53 -10.29 -24.83
CA ARG A 425 -12.23 -10.59 -26.25
C ARG A 425 -13.20 -9.93 -27.25
N GLY A 426 -13.58 -8.68 -26.97
CA GLY A 426 -14.38 -7.87 -27.90
C GLY A 426 -15.87 -8.21 -27.96
N THR A 427 -16.42 -8.93 -26.99
CA THR A 427 -17.86 -9.20 -26.89
C THR A 427 -18.31 -9.32 -25.43
N PHE A 428 -19.62 -9.20 -25.21
CA PHE A 428 -20.23 -9.40 -23.89
C PHE A 428 -20.51 -10.87 -23.59
N TRP A 429 -20.25 -11.25 -22.35
CA TRP A 429 -20.49 -12.56 -21.77
C TRP A 429 -21.26 -12.41 -20.47
N ILE A 430 -22.05 -13.43 -20.11
CA ILE A 430 -22.66 -13.52 -18.78
C ILE A 430 -22.32 -14.89 -18.19
N ALA A 431 -21.55 -14.91 -17.10
CA ALA A 431 -21.39 -16.09 -16.26
C ALA A 431 -22.59 -16.20 -15.33
N TYR A 432 -23.06 -17.41 -15.05
CA TYR A 432 -24.21 -17.63 -14.17
C TYR A 432 -24.07 -18.93 -13.38
N ALA A 433 -24.85 -19.07 -12.32
CA ALA A 433 -24.97 -20.30 -11.55
C ALA A 433 -26.43 -20.82 -11.51
N LEU A 434 -26.58 -22.12 -11.30
CA LEU A 434 -27.87 -22.75 -11.02
C LEU A 434 -28.08 -22.87 -9.50
N ALA A 435 -29.31 -22.70 -9.04
CA ALA A 435 -29.63 -22.73 -7.62
C ALA A 435 -29.38 -24.09 -6.94
N GLU A 436 -29.48 -25.23 -7.66
CA GLU A 436 -29.17 -26.56 -7.12
C GLU A 436 -27.70 -26.99 -7.33
N GLY A 437 -26.91 -26.20 -8.07
CA GLY A 437 -25.48 -26.38 -8.28
C GLY A 437 -25.06 -26.43 -9.75
N GLY A 438 -23.85 -25.96 -10.04
CA GLY A 438 -23.28 -25.90 -11.39
C GLY A 438 -23.26 -24.48 -11.94
N THR A 439 -22.31 -24.20 -12.83
CA THR A 439 -22.10 -22.86 -13.38
C THR A 439 -21.96 -22.90 -14.90
N GLY A 440 -22.49 -21.89 -15.57
CA GLY A 440 -22.56 -21.84 -17.04
C GLY A 440 -22.23 -20.47 -17.61
N LEU A 441 -22.12 -20.42 -18.93
CA LEU A 441 -21.69 -19.23 -19.66
C LEU A 441 -22.65 -18.90 -20.81
N LEU A 442 -22.91 -17.60 -20.97
CA LEU A 442 -23.70 -17.04 -22.04
C LEU A 442 -22.84 -16.11 -22.89
N LYS A 443 -23.03 -16.14 -24.22
CA LYS A 443 -22.33 -15.28 -25.18
C LYS A 443 -23.30 -14.34 -25.90
N SER A 444 -22.99 -13.04 -25.98
CA SER A 444 -23.78 -12.14 -26.83
C SER A 444 -23.62 -12.53 -28.31
N ALA A 445 -24.75 -12.76 -29.00
CA ALA A 445 -24.77 -13.09 -30.42
C ALA A 445 -24.51 -11.86 -31.32
N THR A 446 -24.75 -10.66 -30.79
CA THR A 446 -24.61 -9.39 -31.51
C THR A 446 -23.31 -8.68 -31.21
N GLY A 447 -22.65 -9.01 -30.09
CA GLY A 447 -21.54 -8.23 -29.55
C GLY A 447 -21.98 -7.10 -28.60
N GLU A 448 -23.29 -6.87 -28.47
CA GLU A 448 -23.89 -5.84 -27.61
C GLU A 448 -24.38 -6.44 -26.28
N ALA A 449 -24.43 -5.63 -25.23
CA ALA A 449 -24.82 -6.07 -23.89
C ALA A 449 -26.31 -6.46 -23.82
N GLU A 450 -27.17 -5.84 -24.61
CA GLU A 450 -28.60 -6.16 -24.67
C GLU A 450 -28.90 -7.53 -25.32
N GLY A 451 -27.89 -8.21 -25.88
CA GLY A 451 -28.02 -9.54 -26.45
C GLY A 451 -28.69 -9.56 -27.85
N PRO A 452 -29.41 -10.65 -28.21
CA PRO A 452 -29.72 -11.82 -27.40
C PRO A 452 -28.47 -12.67 -27.07
N TYR A 453 -28.54 -13.44 -25.98
CA TYR A 453 -27.46 -14.31 -25.55
C TYR A 453 -27.67 -15.76 -26.00
N GLN A 454 -26.60 -16.36 -26.53
CA GLN A 454 -26.49 -17.78 -26.81
C GLN A 454 -26.00 -18.52 -25.57
N ASP A 455 -26.71 -19.58 -25.18
CA ASP A 455 -26.29 -20.50 -24.12
C ASP A 455 -25.12 -21.38 -24.59
N MET A 456 -23.99 -21.27 -23.91
CA MET A 456 -22.78 -22.07 -24.17
C MET A 456 -22.76 -23.37 -23.36
N GLY A 457 -23.72 -23.57 -22.46
CA GLY A 457 -23.82 -24.71 -21.56
C GLY A 457 -23.10 -24.50 -20.22
N LEU A 458 -23.11 -25.56 -19.41
CA LEU A 458 -22.39 -25.60 -18.15
C LEU A 458 -20.89 -25.71 -18.38
N ILE A 459 -20.13 -24.88 -17.68
CA ILE A 459 -18.67 -24.95 -17.57
C ILE A 459 -18.26 -25.89 -16.44
N THR A 460 -19.02 -25.89 -15.33
CA THR A 460 -18.85 -26.81 -14.20
C THR A 460 -20.18 -27.44 -13.80
N GLU A 461 -20.14 -28.71 -13.39
CA GLU A 461 -21.30 -29.43 -12.84
C GLU A 461 -21.56 -29.08 -11.36
N ASP A 462 -20.59 -28.47 -10.67
CA ASP A 462 -20.66 -28.04 -9.27
C ASP A 462 -20.37 -26.54 -9.11
N GLY A 463 -20.58 -26.04 -7.88
CA GLY A 463 -20.24 -24.67 -7.48
C GLY A 463 -21.35 -23.64 -7.71
N THR A 464 -21.05 -22.40 -7.31
CA THR A 464 -21.93 -21.22 -7.39
C THR A 464 -21.11 -19.99 -7.76
N ASP A 465 -21.76 -18.85 -8.02
CA ASP A 465 -21.12 -17.52 -8.08
C ASP A 465 -19.93 -17.46 -9.07
N ALA A 466 -20.18 -17.87 -10.32
CA ALA A 466 -19.14 -17.89 -11.34
C ALA A 466 -18.85 -16.51 -11.94
N SER A 467 -17.59 -16.31 -12.27
CA SER A 467 -17.02 -15.13 -12.88
C SER A 467 -15.97 -15.52 -13.93
N ILE A 468 -15.61 -14.59 -14.80
CA ILE A 468 -14.49 -14.75 -15.74
C ILE A 468 -13.43 -13.68 -15.53
N PHE A 469 -12.18 -14.08 -15.68
CA PHE A 469 -11.02 -13.19 -15.58
C PHE A 469 -10.14 -13.35 -16.83
N GLU A 470 -9.86 -12.26 -17.53
CA GLU A 470 -8.89 -12.20 -18.64
C GLU A 470 -7.58 -11.58 -18.13
N ASP A 471 -6.46 -12.28 -18.32
CA ASP A 471 -5.11 -11.83 -17.94
C ASP A 471 -4.42 -11.08 -19.09
N ASP A 472 -3.29 -10.44 -18.80
CA ASP A 472 -2.53 -9.59 -19.75
C ASP A 472 -2.03 -10.36 -20.99
N ASP A 473 -1.90 -11.69 -20.90
CA ASP A 473 -1.51 -12.57 -22.01
C ASP A 473 -2.69 -13.01 -22.89
N GLY A 474 -3.92 -12.57 -22.56
CA GLY A 474 -5.16 -12.94 -23.25
C GLY A 474 -5.73 -14.30 -22.85
N ALA A 475 -5.12 -15.01 -21.89
CA ALA A 475 -5.72 -16.20 -21.29
C ALA A 475 -6.94 -15.81 -20.46
N VAL A 476 -7.98 -16.66 -20.50
CA VAL A 476 -9.21 -16.44 -19.74
C VAL A 476 -9.38 -17.57 -18.74
N TYR A 477 -9.83 -17.21 -17.55
CA TYR A 477 -9.96 -18.10 -16.40
C TYR A 477 -11.40 -18.08 -15.90
N TRP A 478 -11.91 -19.26 -15.56
CA TRP A 478 -13.15 -19.47 -14.84
C TRP A 478 -12.87 -19.38 -13.35
N VAL A 479 -13.52 -18.45 -12.66
CA VAL A 479 -13.39 -18.26 -11.20
C VAL A 479 -14.76 -18.50 -10.59
N TYR A 480 -14.85 -19.30 -9.53
CA TYR A 480 -16.16 -19.64 -8.96
C TYR A 480 -16.07 -20.06 -7.49
N GLN A 481 -17.24 -20.10 -6.85
CA GLN A 481 -17.45 -20.55 -5.47
C GLN A 481 -16.61 -19.72 -4.48
N ASP A 482 -15.73 -20.36 -3.70
CA ASP A 482 -14.95 -19.80 -2.60
C ASP A 482 -13.48 -19.51 -2.98
N GLY A 483 -13.20 -19.42 -4.29
CA GLY A 483 -11.87 -19.11 -4.82
C GLY A 483 -11.29 -20.23 -5.70
N LYS A 484 -12.15 -21.08 -6.28
CA LYS A 484 -11.72 -22.04 -7.29
C LYS A 484 -11.44 -21.33 -8.61
N ILE A 485 -10.37 -21.74 -9.29
CA ILE A 485 -9.95 -21.20 -10.59
C ILE A 485 -9.51 -22.32 -11.54
N ALA A 486 -9.84 -22.17 -12.82
CA ALA A 486 -9.29 -22.97 -13.91
C ALA A 486 -9.19 -22.15 -15.19
N LYS A 487 -8.11 -22.34 -15.96
CA LYS A 487 -8.00 -21.79 -17.31
C LYS A 487 -9.13 -22.36 -18.20
N LEU A 488 -9.77 -21.50 -18.99
CA LEU A 488 -10.71 -21.88 -20.04
C LEU A 488 -9.98 -22.27 -21.33
N LYS A 489 -10.64 -23.07 -22.17
CA LYS A 489 -10.20 -23.30 -23.55
C LYS A 489 -10.19 -22.00 -24.34
N ASP A 490 -9.42 -21.93 -25.42
CA ASP A 490 -9.34 -20.73 -26.25
C ASP A 490 -10.68 -20.32 -26.87
N ASP A 491 -11.63 -21.23 -27.01
CA ASP A 491 -13.00 -20.93 -27.48
C ASP A 491 -14.00 -20.66 -26.34
N LEU A 492 -13.54 -20.69 -25.09
CA LEU A 492 -14.30 -20.53 -23.85
C LEU A 492 -15.43 -21.57 -23.64
N SER A 493 -15.43 -22.66 -24.41
CA SER A 493 -16.48 -23.71 -24.36
C SER A 493 -16.42 -24.62 -23.13
N GLY A 494 -15.42 -24.44 -22.27
CA GLY A 494 -15.21 -25.26 -21.08
C GLY A 494 -13.79 -25.10 -20.52
N LEU A 495 -13.49 -25.85 -19.48
CA LEU A 495 -12.19 -25.82 -18.83
C LEU A 495 -11.08 -26.46 -19.68
N ALA A 496 -9.91 -25.81 -19.74
CA ALA A 496 -8.68 -26.33 -20.33
C ALA A 496 -7.78 -27.04 -19.31
N GLU A 497 -8.01 -26.81 -18.02
CA GLU A 497 -7.32 -27.46 -16.91
C GLU A 497 -8.28 -27.81 -15.77
N ALA A 498 -7.84 -28.66 -14.85
CA ALA A 498 -8.61 -28.98 -13.67
C ALA A 498 -8.71 -27.77 -12.72
N PRO A 499 -9.87 -27.52 -12.09
CA PRO A 499 -10.02 -26.50 -11.06
C PRO A 499 -9.04 -26.70 -9.90
N ARG A 500 -8.50 -25.59 -9.41
CA ARG A 500 -7.70 -25.52 -8.18
C ARG A 500 -8.23 -24.44 -7.26
N THR A 501 -8.13 -24.65 -5.95
CA THR A 501 -8.52 -23.64 -4.96
C THR A 501 -7.32 -22.73 -4.67
N MET A 502 -7.55 -21.42 -4.71
CA MET A 502 -6.56 -20.42 -4.28
C MET A 502 -6.61 -20.27 -2.76
N HIS A 503 -5.43 -20.26 -2.14
CA HIS A 503 -5.28 -20.23 -0.69
C HIS A 503 -4.45 -19.02 -0.24
N THR A 504 -4.82 -18.46 0.90
CA THR A 504 -4.05 -17.43 1.61
C THR A 504 -2.95 -18.08 2.45
N VAL A 505 -1.82 -17.40 2.61
CA VAL A 505 -0.80 -17.81 3.58
C VAL A 505 -1.35 -17.70 5.01
N PRO A 506 -1.17 -18.72 5.87
CA PRO A 506 -1.55 -18.64 7.27
C PRO A 506 -0.80 -17.51 7.98
N TRP A 507 -1.55 -16.66 8.70
CA TRP A 507 -0.96 -15.57 9.47
C TRP A 507 -0.46 -16.09 10.84
N LYS A 508 0.84 -15.89 11.15
CA LYS A 508 1.41 -16.18 12.48
C LYS A 508 1.72 -14.87 13.21
N LYS A 509 1.03 -14.64 14.33
CA LYS A 509 1.18 -13.42 15.16
C LYS A 509 2.55 -13.37 15.85
N TRP A 510 3.21 -12.21 15.84
CA TRP A 510 4.49 -11.95 16.54
C TRP A 510 4.31 -11.28 17.93
N ILE A 511 3.11 -10.78 18.27
CA ILE A 511 2.88 -9.99 19.49
C ILE A 511 1.62 -10.48 20.22
N ARG A 512 1.84 -11.10 21.39
CA ARG A 512 0.90 -11.82 22.30
C ARG A 512 0.50 -13.23 21.85
N SER A 513 1.12 -14.22 22.50
CA SER A 513 0.96 -15.67 22.31
C SER A 513 -0.24 -16.29 23.04
N ASP A 514 -1.07 -15.49 23.72
CA ASP A 514 -2.13 -15.97 24.60
C ASP A 514 -3.48 -16.19 23.90
N LYS A 515 -3.73 -15.56 22.74
CA LYS A 515 -4.90 -15.86 21.89
C LYS A 515 -4.61 -15.65 20.40
N PRO A 516 -4.51 -16.72 19.60
CA PRO A 516 -4.48 -16.59 18.14
C PRO A 516 -5.87 -16.15 17.66
N SER A 517 -5.94 -15.08 16.87
CA SER A 517 -7.08 -14.83 15.98
C SER A 517 -7.15 -16.02 15.02
N LEU A 518 -8.15 -16.86 15.25
CA LEU A 518 -8.14 -18.29 14.96
C LEU A 518 -9.07 -18.57 13.79
N THR A 519 -8.55 -18.41 12.59
CA THR A 519 -8.98 -19.26 11.50
C THR A 519 -7.72 -19.87 10.90
N GLN A 520 -7.46 -21.16 11.17
CA GLN A 520 -6.60 -21.98 10.29
C GLN A 520 -7.23 -22.14 8.88
N ASP A 521 -8.22 -21.31 8.56
CA ASP A 521 -8.92 -21.26 7.31
C ASP A 521 -8.03 -20.49 6.33
N GLU A 522 -7.52 -21.23 5.35
CA GLU A 522 -6.69 -20.69 4.28
C GLU A 522 -7.54 -20.15 3.13
N ARG A 523 -8.88 -20.08 3.30
CA ARG A 523 -9.80 -19.50 2.31
C ARG A 523 -9.91 -17.99 2.50
N ILE A 524 -10.16 -17.29 1.39
CA ILE A 524 -10.41 -15.85 1.38
C ILE A 524 -11.82 -15.56 1.89
N GLY A 525 -12.79 -16.41 1.57
CA GLY A 525 -14.18 -16.32 1.98
C GLY A 525 -14.92 -17.63 1.74
N THR A 526 -16.25 -17.59 1.74
CA THR A 526 -17.11 -18.79 1.60
C THR A 526 -17.81 -18.90 0.25
N HIS A 527 -17.90 -17.81 -0.51
CA HIS A 527 -18.57 -17.73 -1.81
C HIS A 527 -18.22 -16.42 -2.54
N GLY A 528 -18.76 -16.20 -3.75
CA GLY A 528 -18.66 -14.92 -4.45
C GLY A 528 -17.27 -14.59 -4.98
N ALA A 529 -16.48 -15.59 -5.39
CA ALA A 529 -15.12 -15.39 -5.86
C ALA A 529 -15.04 -14.53 -7.13
N PHE A 530 -14.33 -13.40 -7.04
CA PHE A 530 -14.08 -12.49 -8.17
C PHE A 530 -12.59 -12.15 -8.23
N LEU A 531 -11.97 -12.22 -9.40
CA LEU A 531 -10.54 -11.96 -9.58
C LEU A 531 -10.32 -10.73 -10.46
N LYS A 532 -9.46 -9.82 -10.00
CA LYS A 532 -9.04 -8.65 -10.78
C LYS A 532 -7.53 -8.46 -10.71
N LYS A 533 -6.91 -8.16 -11.84
CA LYS A 533 -5.53 -7.68 -11.88
C LYS A 533 -5.49 -6.17 -11.83
N ILE A 534 -4.75 -5.62 -10.87
CA ILE A 534 -4.59 -4.18 -10.65
C ILE A 534 -3.11 -3.90 -10.47
N ASN A 535 -2.54 -3.01 -11.28
CA ASN A 535 -1.13 -2.63 -11.27
C ASN A 535 -0.12 -3.79 -11.35
N GLY A 536 -0.52 -4.96 -11.88
CA GLY A 536 0.34 -6.15 -11.96
C GLY A 536 0.18 -7.14 -10.81
N LEU A 537 -0.65 -6.84 -9.80
CA LEU A 537 -1.03 -7.76 -8.73
C LEU A 537 -2.41 -8.36 -8.98
N TYR A 538 -2.62 -9.59 -8.50
CA TYR A 538 -3.89 -10.30 -8.54
C TYR A 538 -4.63 -10.11 -7.22
N PHE A 539 -5.82 -9.51 -7.28
CA PHE A 539 -6.72 -9.27 -6.16
C PHE A 539 -7.90 -10.25 -6.26
N LEU A 540 -7.96 -11.20 -5.33
CA LEU A 540 -9.02 -12.19 -5.24
C LEU A 540 -10.00 -11.79 -4.14
N PHE A 541 -11.23 -11.48 -4.54
CA PHE A 541 -12.33 -11.06 -3.67
C PHE A 541 -13.24 -12.25 -3.37
N CYS A 542 -13.69 -12.41 -2.13
CA CYS A 542 -14.71 -13.38 -1.73
C CYS A 542 -15.62 -12.78 -0.64
N ALA A 543 -16.81 -13.35 -0.48
CA ALA A 543 -17.80 -12.95 0.51
C ALA A 543 -17.83 -13.92 1.71
N GLU A 544 -18.05 -13.39 2.92
CA GLU A 544 -18.21 -14.21 4.14
C GLU A 544 -19.11 -13.54 5.17
N ALA A 545 -19.97 -14.35 5.81
CA ALA A 545 -20.72 -13.93 6.99
C ALA A 545 -19.79 -13.99 8.21
N PHE A 546 -19.37 -12.81 8.69
CA PHE A 546 -18.34 -12.69 9.72
C PHE A 546 -18.89 -12.30 11.10
N ASN A 547 -20.20 -12.13 11.23
CA ASN A 547 -20.92 -11.78 12.47
C ASN A 547 -20.45 -10.49 13.15
N ARG A 548 -19.84 -9.57 12.39
CA ARG A 548 -19.37 -8.25 12.84
C ARG A 548 -20.55 -7.41 13.37
N MET A 549 -20.33 -6.65 14.44
CA MET A 549 -21.36 -5.89 15.18
C MET A 549 -22.54 -6.76 15.69
N GLY A 550 -22.32 -8.06 15.87
CA GLY A 550 -23.37 -9.03 16.20
C GLY A 550 -24.47 -9.12 15.14
N SER A 551 -24.14 -8.81 13.87
CA SER A 551 -25.08 -8.74 12.76
C SER A 551 -25.01 -9.97 11.85
N ASP A 552 -26.09 -10.21 11.11
CA ASP A 552 -26.19 -11.26 10.09
C ASP A 552 -25.56 -10.87 8.74
N GLY A 553 -24.86 -9.73 8.68
CA GLY A 553 -24.27 -9.19 7.46
C GLY A 553 -23.19 -10.07 6.86
N THR A 554 -23.11 -10.05 5.54
CA THR A 554 -22.03 -10.63 4.75
C THR A 554 -21.10 -9.53 4.27
N ASP A 555 -19.81 -9.68 4.53
CA ASP A 555 -18.77 -8.73 4.20
C ASP A 555 -18.00 -9.19 2.94
N THR A 556 -17.38 -8.26 2.20
CA THR A 556 -16.45 -8.58 1.11
C THR A 556 -15.01 -8.52 1.62
N PHE A 557 -14.27 -9.62 1.45
CA PHE A 557 -12.85 -9.76 1.75
C PHE A 557 -12.02 -9.81 0.46
N VAL A 558 -10.74 -9.48 0.55
CA VAL A 558 -9.78 -9.59 -0.54
C VAL A 558 -8.43 -10.14 -0.06
N ALA A 559 -7.76 -10.92 -0.91
CA ALA A 559 -6.37 -11.31 -0.74
C ALA A 559 -5.57 -10.99 -2.01
N VAL A 560 -4.26 -10.74 -1.87
CA VAL A 560 -3.42 -10.20 -2.96
C VAL A 560 -2.20 -11.09 -3.22
N SER A 561 -1.83 -11.27 -4.49
CA SER A 561 -0.64 -12.00 -4.90
C SER A 561 0.05 -11.37 -6.11
N GLU A 562 1.36 -11.58 -6.22
CA GLU A 562 2.14 -11.30 -7.44
C GLU A 562 1.94 -12.38 -8.51
N GLN A 563 1.38 -13.55 -8.14
CA GLN A 563 1.18 -14.69 -9.02
C GLN A 563 -0.29 -15.10 -9.06
N LEU A 564 -0.80 -15.42 -10.25
CA LEU A 564 -2.20 -15.78 -10.47
C LEU A 564 -2.70 -16.88 -9.51
N TYR A 565 -1.89 -17.92 -9.31
CA TYR A 565 -2.24 -19.06 -8.45
C TYR A 565 -1.73 -18.93 -7.01
N GLY A 566 -1.25 -17.76 -6.62
CA GLY A 566 -0.68 -17.52 -5.31
C GLY A 566 0.82 -17.87 -5.19
N PRO A 567 1.37 -17.82 -3.97
CA PRO A 567 0.64 -17.69 -2.71
C PRO A 567 -0.04 -16.33 -2.57
N TYR A 568 -1.30 -16.32 -2.15
CA TYR A 568 -1.98 -15.09 -1.77
C TYR A 568 -1.57 -14.72 -0.36
N GLY A 569 -1.39 -13.44 -0.10
CA GLY A 569 -1.20 -12.92 1.24
C GLY A 569 -2.40 -13.18 2.14
N ARG A 570 -2.35 -12.64 3.36
CA ARG A 570 -3.50 -12.70 4.28
C ARG A 570 -4.70 -11.97 3.65
N ARG A 571 -5.90 -12.52 3.80
CA ARG A 571 -7.14 -11.78 3.50
C ARG A 571 -7.31 -10.56 4.41
N TYR A 572 -8.03 -9.56 3.93
CA TYR A 572 -8.53 -8.45 4.74
C TYR A 572 -9.89 -7.95 4.25
N LEU A 573 -10.65 -7.32 5.14
CA LEU A 573 -11.95 -6.72 4.83
C LEU A 573 -11.79 -5.53 3.87
N VAL A 574 -12.55 -5.51 2.76
CA VAL A 574 -12.52 -4.43 1.76
C VAL A 574 -13.86 -3.71 1.62
N VAL A 575 -15.01 -4.39 1.65
CA VAL A 575 -16.32 -3.72 1.60
C VAL A 575 -17.19 -4.24 2.75
N PRO A 576 -17.33 -3.46 3.84
CA PRO A 576 -18.28 -3.75 4.91
C PRO A 576 -19.68 -3.93 4.33
N HIS A 577 -20.36 -5.01 4.73
CA HIS A 577 -21.72 -5.35 4.28
C HIS A 577 -21.86 -5.56 2.77
N GLY A 578 -20.76 -5.76 2.05
CA GLY A 578 -20.74 -5.82 0.59
C GLY A 578 -21.30 -7.14 0.02
N GLY A 579 -21.21 -8.24 0.76
CA GLY A 579 -21.48 -9.57 0.21
C GLY A 579 -20.58 -9.90 -0.99
N GLN A 580 -21.15 -10.55 -2.01
CA GLN A 580 -20.46 -10.73 -3.29
C GLN A 580 -20.30 -9.37 -3.98
N ALA A 581 -19.09 -9.09 -4.47
CA ALA A 581 -18.77 -7.86 -5.16
C ALA A 581 -17.98 -8.13 -6.44
N SER A 582 -18.24 -7.31 -7.46
CA SER A 582 -17.45 -7.27 -8.69
C SER A 582 -16.70 -5.95 -8.79
N VAL A 583 -15.47 -5.98 -9.30
CA VAL A 583 -14.59 -4.80 -9.36
C VAL A 583 -14.27 -4.44 -10.80
N PHE A 584 -14.46 -3.16 -11.14
CA PHE A 584 -14.30 -2.64 -12.50
C PHE A 584 -13.66 -1.24 -12.48
N HIS A 585 -13.11 -0.83 -13.63
CA HIS A 585 -12.66 0.55 -13.82
C HIS A 585 -13.79 1.38 -14.41
N GLY A 586 -14.01 2.58 -13.87
CA GLY A 586 -14.83 3.60 -14.48
C GLY A 586 -14.12 4.25 -15.68
N LYS A 587 -14.85 5.09 -16.41
CA LYS A 587 -14.36 5.80 -17.61
C LYS A 587 -13.22 6.76 -17.30
N GLU A 588 -13.22 7.30 -16.09
CA GLU A 588 -12.18 8.17 -15.55
C GLU A 588 -10.96 7.38 -15.02
N GLY A 589 -10.98 6.05 -15.14
CA GLY A 589 -9.91 5.17 -14.69
C GLY A 589 -9.92 4.90 -13.18
N ALA A 590 -10.92 5.38 -12.43
CA ALA A 590 -11.04 5.04 -11.02
C ALA A 590 -11.58 3.62 -10.86
N LEU A 591 -11.23 2.98 -9.75
CA LEU A 591 -11.74 1.65 -9.40
C LEU A 591 -13.08 1.77 -8.68
N TYR A 592 -13.99 0.84 -8.97
CA TYR A 592 -15.28 0.72 -8.31
C TYR A 592 -15.58 -0.73 -7.97
N ALA A 593 -16.32 -0.94 -6.87
CA ALA A 593 -16.99 -2.19 -6.57
C ALA A 593 -18.50 -2.02 -6.75
N ALA A 594 -19.12 -2.92 -7.51
CA ALA A 594 -20.55 -3.14 -7.49
C ALA A 594 -20.86 -4.28 -6.53
N PHE A 595 -21.86 -4.07 -5.66
CA PHE A 595 -22.19 -4.98 -4.59
C PHE A 595 -23.68 -4.88 -4.22
N SER A 596 -24.17 -5.76 -3.37
CA SER A 596 -25.53 -5.70 -2.83
C SER A 596 -25.50 -5.71 -1.32
N GLY A 597 -26.04 -4.67 -0.69
CA GLY A 597 -25.92 -4.48 0.75
C GLY A 597 -26.50 -5.63 1.57
N SER A 598 -25.77 -6.06 2.60
CA SER A 598 -26.15 -7.21 3.42
C SER A 598 -26.20 -6.89 4.92
N GLY A 599 -27.24 -7.39 5.59
CA GLY A 599 -27.41 -7.26 7.04
C GLY A 599 -28.02 -5.93 7.48
N ALA A 600 -28.33 -5.84 8.78
CA ALA A 600 -29.08 -4.72 9.36
C ALA A 600 -28.34 -3.36 9.37
N TYR A 601 -27.01 -3.38 9.32
CA TYR A 601 -26.19 -2.16 9.33
C TYR A 601 -25.84 -1.65 7.93
N SER A 602 -26.29 -2.30 6.85
CA SER A 602 -26.07 -1.78 5.50
C SER A 602 -27.05 -0.65 5.16
N PRO A 603 -26.59 0.54 4.72
CA PRO A 603 -27.47 1.60 4.21
C PRO A 603 -28.30 1.18 2.99
N VAL A 604 -27.76 0.23 2.22
CA VAL A 604 -28.33 -0.28 0.97
C VAL A 604 -28.78 -1.73 1.10
N ARG A 605 -29.27 -2.12 2.29
CA ARG A 605 -29.72 -3.47 2.59
C ARG A 605 -30.61 -4.06 1.48
N ASP A 606 -30.22 -5.23 1.00
CA ASP A 606 -30.81 -6.02 -0.08
C ASP A 606 -30.82 -5.34 -1.46
N ARG A 607 -30.23 -4.15 -1.60
CA ARG A 607 -30.23 -3.34 -2.82
C ARG A 607 -28.82 -3.19 -3.39
N PRO A 608 -28.69 -3.03 -4.72
CA PRO A 608 -27.40 -2.86 -5.34
C PRO A 608 -26.88 -1.44 -5.14
N ALA A 609 -25.56 -1.32 -4.98
CA ALA A 609 -24.85 -0.06 -4.90
C ALA A 609 -23.49 -0.16 -5.58
N VAL A 610 -22.88 1.00 -5.85
CA VAL A 610 -21.55 1.11 -6.45
C VAL A 610 -20.72 2.04 -5.59
N VAL A 611 -19.61 1.54 -5.04
CA VAL A 611 -18.67 2.31 -4.21
C VAL A 611 -17.35 2.50 -4.94
N ARG A 612 -16.77 3.70 -4.87
CA ARG A 612 -15.43 3.98 -5.38
C ARG A 612 -14.39 3.34 -4.46
N LEU A 613 -13.38 2.71 -5.06
CA LEU A 613 -12.23 2.13 -4.35
C LEU A 613 -10.97 2.97 -4.57
N GLU A 614 -10.06 2.94 -3.60
CA GLU A 614 -8.75 3.56 -3.66
C GLU A 614 -7.65 2.57 -3.22
N LEU A 615 -6.44 2.78 -3.76
CA LEU A 615 -5.24 2.06 -3.31
C LEU A 615 -4.56 2.89 -2.22
N ALA A 616 -4.70 2.46 -0.97
CA ALA A 616 -3.99 3.05 0.17
C ALA A 616 -2.51 2.60 0.21
N ALA A 617 -2.21 1.47 -0.43
CA ALA A 617 -0.86 1.05 -0.84
C ALA A 617 -0.97 0.24 -2.14
N ALA A 618 0.16 -0.16 -2.75
CA ALA A 618 0.16 -0.89 -4.02
C ALA A 618 -0.66 -2.19 -3.97
N ASP A 619 -0.72 -2.83 -2.81
CA ASP A 619 -1.38 -4.11 -2.50
C ASP A 619 -2.50 -3.97 -1.45
N PHE A 620 -2.87 -2.74 -1.09
CA PHE A 620 -3.93 -2.47 -0.11
C PHE A 620 -5.03 -1.60 -0.72
N ILE A 621 -6.16 -2.24 -1.02
CA ILE A 621 -7.35 -1.60 -1.60
C ILE A 621 -8.44 -1.42 -0.54
N ARG A 622 -9.12 -0.28 -0.56
CA ARG A 622 -10.23 0.01 0.36
C ARG A 622 -11.26 0.93 -0.29
N PRO A 623 -12.46 1.12 0.27
CA PRO A 623 -13.41 2.12 -0.17
C PRO A 623 -12.83 3.52 -0.01
N ALA A 624 -13.18 4.41 -0.91
CA ALA A 624 -12.81 5.82 -0.80
C ALA A 624 -13.42 6.44 0.47
N ALA A 625 -12.68 7.36 1.09
CA ALA A 625 -13.10 8.03 2.32
C ALA A 625 -14.35 8.93 2.14
N ASP A 626 -14.80 9.16 0.91
CA ASP A 626 -15.98 9.97 0.57
C ASP A 626 -17.32 9.22 0.76
N CYS A 627 -17.29 8.01 1.30
CA CYS A 627 -18.45 7.14 1.43
C CYS A 627 -18.61 6.52 2.82
N LEU A 628 -19.84 6.53 3.35
CA LEU A 628 -20.23 5.78 4.55
C LEU A 628 -20.94 4.50 4.11
N LEU A 629 -20.40 3.35 4.51
CA LEU A 629 -20.91 2.01 4.18
C LEU A 629 -21.70 1.35 5.29
N GLU A 630 -21.84 2.03 6.42
CA GLU A 630 -22.58 1.58 7.59
C GLU A 630 -23.66 2.59 7.92
N ASN A 631 -24.84 2.09 8.27
CA ASN A 631 -25.99 2.88 8.66
C ASN A 631 -25.89 3.25 10.14
N GLY A 632 -26.37 4.44 10.46
CA GLY A 632 -26.59 4.89 11.82
C GLY A 632 -25.63 5.98 12.27
N PRO A 633 -25.89 6.57 13.45
CA PRO A 633 -25.20 7.78 13.92
C PRO A 633 -23.69 7.59 14.16
N VAL A 634 -23.25 6.36 14.41
CA VAL A 634 -21.84 6.06 14.68
C VAL A 634 -20.99 6.16 13.42
N ALA A 635 -21.50 5.70 12.27
CA ALA A 635 -20.73 5.69 11.03
C ALA A 635 -20.33 7.12 10.56
N ALA A 636 -21.17 8.12 10.86
CA ALA A 636 -20.93 9.52 10.52
C ALA A 636 -20.23 10.33 11.64
N LEU A 637 -19.77 9.67 12.71
CA LEU A 637 -19.22 10.35 13.87
C LEU A 637 -17.91 11.05 13.53
N LYS A 638 -17.70 12.23 14.13
CA LYS A 638 -16.46 13.00 14.00
C LYS A 638 -15.58 12.79 15.23
N PRO A 639 -14.24 12.71 15.07
CA PRO A 639 -13.34 12.78 16.21
C PRO A 639 -13.47 14.15 16.88
N LEU A 640 -13.53 14.18 18.20
CA LEU A 640 -13.69 15.40 18.99
C LEU A 640 -12.35 16.06 19.35
N ALA A 641 -11.24 15.36 19.14
CA ALA A 641 -9.92 15.90 19.42
C ALA A 641 -8.84 15.29 18.51
N ASP A 642 -7.77 16.05 18.30
CA ASP A 642 -6.63 15.70 17.44
C ASP A 642 -5.48 15.08 18.26
N PHE A 643 -5.81 14.20 19.19
CA PHE A 643 -4.82 13.44 19.96
C PHE A 643 -5.26 11.99 20.14
N PRO A 644 -4.31 11.05 20.17
CA PRO A 644 -4.63 9.64 20.33
C PRO A 644 -5.07 9.35 21.76
N ILE A 645 -6.14 8.58 21.91
CA ILE A 645 -6.69 8.13 23.19
C ILE A 645 -7.43 6.81 23.03
N ARG A 646 -7.24 5.91 23.99
CA ARG A 646 -7.96 4.64 24.14
C ARG A 646 -8.69 4.64 25.49
N ASP A 647 -9.76 3.85 25.59
CA ASP A 647 -10.58 3.73 26.81
C ASP A 647 -11.04 5.11 27.37
N PRO A 648 -11.62 5.99 26.54
CA PRO A 648 -11.97 7.34 26.96
C PRO A 648 -13.10 7.32 27.99
N HIS A 649 -12.94 8.10 29.06
CA HIS A 649 -13.93 8.27 30.11
C HIS A 649 -14.22 9.74 30.35
N ILE A 650 -15.50 10.10 30.41
CA ILE A 650 -15.97 11.46 30.70
C ILE A 650 -16.81 11.48 31.97
N CYS A 651 -16.48 12.37 32.88
CA CYS A 651 -17.34 12.71 34.03
C CYS A 651 -17.67 14.21 34.05
N THR A 652 -18.68 14.60 34.84
CA THR A 652 -19.00 16.02 35.11
C THR A 652 -18.53 16.39 36.51
N GLY A 653 -17.76 17.47 36.63
CA GLY A 653 -17.31 18.01 37.91
C GLY A 653 -18.39 18.80 38.66
N PRO A 654 -18.15 19.14 39.94
CA PRO A 654 -19.09 19.93 40.75
C PRO A 654 -19.23 21.38 40.26
N ASP A 655 -18.29 21.83 39.44
CA ASP A 655 -18.26 23.12 38.74
C ASP A 655 -19.08 23.12 37.44
N GLY A 656 -19.61 21.96 37.04
CA GLY A 656 -20.35 21.80 35.78
C GLY A 656 -19.45 21.70 34.54
N VAL A 657 -18.13 21.51 34.70
CA VAL A 657 -17.18 21.25 33.62
C VAL A 657 -17.13 19.74 33.33
N TYR A 658 -16.98 19.36 32.07
CA TYR A 658 -16.72 17.98 31.69
C TYR A 658 -15.21 17.71 31.72
N TYR A 659 -14.83 16.56 32.28
CA TYR A 659 -13.45 16.11 32.37
C TYR A 659 -13.29 14.79 31.65
N LEU A 660 -12.29 14.70 30.77
CA LEU A 660 -11.92 13.51 30.00
C LEU A 660 -10.59 12.97 30.50
N THR A 661 -10.51 11.66 30.62
CA THR A 661 -9.25 10.92 30.74
C THR A 661 -9.34 9.64 29.91
N GLY A 662 -8.20 8.97 29.72
CA GLY A 662 -8.09 7.72 28.98
C GLY A 662 -6.63 7.31 28.85
N THR A 663 -6.40 6.14 28.26
CA THR A 663 -5.06 5.65 27.90
C THR A 663 -4.52 6.53 26.76
N SER A 664 -3.56 7.40 27.06
CA SER A 664 -2.95 8.32 26.08
C SER A 664 -1.52 8.62 26.49
N ASP A 665 -0.59 8.58 25.54
CA ASP A 665 0.85 8.75 25.78
C ASP A 665 1.34 10.01 25.07
N GLN A 666 0.89 11.19 25.49
CA GLN A 666 1.57 12.42 25.07
C GLN A 666 2.81 12.58 25.97
N PRO A 667 4.05 12.38 25.48
CA PRO A 667 4.49 12.55 24.08
C PRO A 667 4.93 11.29 23.28
N ASN A 668 4.82 10.04 23.75
CA ASN A 668 5.27 8.89 22.96
C ASN A 668 4.16 8.22 22.12
N ALA A 669 4.50 7.80 20.91
CA ALA A 669 3.55 7.17 19.99
C ALA A 669 3.15 5.72 20.36
N ASP A 670 3.66 5.13 21.46
CA ASP A 670 3.44 3.73 21.85
C ASP A 670 2.73 3.62 23.22
N PHE A 671 1.50 4.13 23.30
CA PHE A 671 0.66 4.02 24.50
C PHE A 671 0.33 2.56 24.92
N TRP A 672 0.67 1.56 24.10
CA TRP A 672 0.47 0.14 24.42
C TRP A 672 1.48 -0.39 25.40
N ASN A 673 2.72 0.04 25.26
CA ASN A 673 3.86 -0.53 25.98
C ASN A 673 4.61 0.51 26.81
N GLY A 674 4.37 1.80 26.54
CA GLY A 674 5.11 2.91 27.15
C GLY A 674 4.27 3.91 27.94
N ASN A 675 2.93 3.81 27.97
CA ASN A 675 2.13 4.81 28.67
C ASN A 675 2.41 4.78 30.18
N ASP A 676 3.03 5.83 30.68
CA ASP A 676 3.42 6.03 32.07
C ASP A 676 2.72 7.23 32.71
N GLN A 677 1.82 7.91 31.98
CA GLN A 677 1.22 9.16 32.40
C GLN A 677 -0.31 9.11 32.38
N LEU A 678 -0.92 9.84 33.32
CA LEU A 678 -2.34 10.14 33.30
C LEU A 678 -2.55 11.60 32.97
N HIS A 679 -3.33 11.84 31.94
CA HIS A 679 -3.68 13.18 31.49
C HIS A 679 -5.18 13.43 31.67
N ILE A 680 -5.51 14.69 31.90
CA ILE A 680 -6.88 15.16 32.02
C ILE A 680 -7.09 16.29 31.01
N TRP A 681 -8.21 16.25 30.32
CA TRP A 681 -8.72 17.30 29.46
C TRP A 681 -10.03 17.82 30.01
N SER A 682 -10.37 19.06 29.69
CA SER A 682 -11.63 19.67 30.09
C SER A 682 -12.39 20.26 28.90
N SER A 683 -13.71 20.27 29.02
CA SER A 683 -14.63 20.88 28.06
C SER A 683 -15.83 21.49 28.77
N ASN A 684 -16.33 22.61 28.25
CA ASN A 684 -17.56 23.24 28.73
C ASN A 684 -18.79 22.80 27.93
N ASP A 685 -18.64 22.11 26.80
CA ASP A 685 -19.73 21.86 25.85
C ASP A 685 -19.65 20.50 25.15
N LEU A 686 -18.71 19.63 25.55
CA LEU A 686 -18.40 18.32 24.94
C LEU A 686 -17.86 18.39 23.51
N LYS A 687 -17.59 19.59 22.99
CA LYS A 687 -17.09 19.80 21.63
C LYS A 687 -15.65 20.28 21.66
N ASP A 688 -15.39 21.35 22.41
CA ASP A 688 -14.07 21.94 22.52
C ASP A 688 -13.33 21.35 23.71
N TRP A 689 -12.30 20.54 23.44
CA TRP A 689 -11.48 19.90 24.46
C TRP A 689 -10.12 20.58 24.59
N LYS A 690 -9.69 20.81 25.83
CA LYS A 690 -8.39 21.40 26.16
C LYS A 690 -7.63 20.51 27.11
N HIS A 691 -6.34 20.29 26.83
CA HIS A 691 -5.45 19.65 27.79
C HIS A 691 -5.39 20.51 29.04
N LEU A 692 -5.71 19.91 30.19
CA LEU A 692 -5.78 20.60 31.46
C LEU A 692 -4.51 20.36 32.27
N THR A 693 -4.13 19.09 32.45
CA THR A 693 -2.94 18.74 33.23
C THR A 693 -2.42 17.34 32.90
N LYS A 694 -1.14 17.10 33.25
CA LYS A 694 -0.63 15.76 33.57
C LYS A 694 -0.90 15.50 35.05
N ALA A 695 -1.95 14.73 35.33
CA ALA A 695 -2.47 14.51 36.67
C ALA A 695 -1.56 13.62 37.54
N TRP A 696 -0.86 12.67 36.91
CA TRP A 696 -0.03 11.71 37.61
C TRP A 696 1.02 11.08 36.68
N ASP A 697 2.19 10.75 37.21
CA ASP A 697 3.29 10.13 36.49
C ASP A 697 3.77 8.88 37.22
N LEU A 698 3.63 7.73 36.58
CA LEU A 698 3.91 6.43 37.16
C LEU A 698 5.38 6.28 37.56
N HIS A 699 6.31 6.88 36.83
CA HIS A 699 7.73 6.76 37.14
C HIS A 699 8.11 7.60 38.37
N THR A 700 7.56 8.81 38.51
CA THR A 700 7.92 9.68 39.64
C THR A 700 7.05 9.44 40.88
N ASP A 701 5.78 9.14 40.67
CA ASP A 701 4.76 9.14 41.74
C ASP A 701 4.29 7.71 42.09
N GLY A 702 4.63 6.73 41.25
CA GLY A 702 4.30 5.32 41.46
C GLY A 702 4.91 4.76 42.73
N THR A 703 4.09 4.09 43.53
CA THR A 703 4.49 3.44 44.78
C THR A 703 4.62 1.92 44.60
N TRP A 704 3.53 1.18 44.74
CA TRP A 704 3.52 -0.29 44.70
C TRP A 704 3.70 -0.86 43.29
N GLN A 705 3.33 -0.12 42.26
CA GLN A 705 3.39 -0.48 40.84
C GLN A 705 4.83 -0.76 40.42
N ASN A 706 5.73 0.19 40.68
CA ASN A 706 7.17 0.12 40.35
C ASN A 706 7.93 -0.94 41.16
N ASN A 707 7.34 -1.41 42.26
CA ASN A 707 7.93 -2.45 43.11
C ASN A 707 7.50 -3.87 42.72
N ILE A 708 6.41 -4.01 41.96
CA ILE A 708 5.85 -5.32 41.58
C ILE A 708 6.13 -5.64 40.10
N TYR A 709 6.21 -4.63 39.24
CA TYR A 709 6.34 -4.80 37.80
C TYR A 709 7.61 -4.10 37.29
N GLU A 710 8.34 -4.75 36.39
CA GLU A 710 9.57 -4.20 35.81
C GLU A 710 9.31 -3.07 34.81
N THR A 711 8.21 -3.15 34.07
CA THR A 711 7.80 -2.15 33.04
C THR A 711 6.28 -1.91 33.13
N PRO A 712 5.80 -1.29 34.23
CA PRO A 712 4.37 -1.03 34.37
C PRO A 712 3.92 0.00 33.33
N CYS A 713 2.73 -0.21 32.77
CA CYS A 713 2.12 0.64 31.75
C CYS A 713 0.64 0.85 32.12
N LEU A 714 0.19 2.10 32.12
CA LEU A 714 -1.13 2.55 32.55
C LEU A 714 -2.17 2.39 31.44
N TRP A 715 -3.29 1.75 31.77
CA TRP A 715 -4.44 1.56 30.90
C TRP A 715 -5.75 1.94 31.59
N ALA A 716 -6.76 2.25 30.77
CA ALA A 716 -8.15 2.45 31.13
C ALA A 716 -8.37 3.25 32.42
N PRO A 717 -7.85 4.49 32.51
CA PRO A 717 -8.17 5.33 33.63
C PRO A 717 -9.62 5.83 33.56
N GLU A 718 -10.29 5.89 34.70
CA GLU A 718 -11.60 6.52 34.86
C GLU A 718 -11.60 7.49 36.04
N MET A 719 -12.42 8.53 35.99
CA MET A 719 -12.47 9.56 37.04
C MET A 719 -13.89 9.84 37.50
N ALA A 720 -14.06 10.13 38.79
CA ALA A 720 -15.34 10.56 39.33
C ALA A 720 -15.17 11.55 40.47
N TYR A 721 -16.17 12.41 40.68
CA TYR A 721 -16.23 13.33 41.81
C TYR A 721 -17.21 12.82 42.87
N PHE A 722 -16.71 12.51 44.07
CA PHE A 722 -17.51 12.14 45.23
C PHE A 722 -16.70 12.31 46.52
N HIS A 723 -17.38 12.42 47.67
CA HIS A 723 -16.75 12.76 48.95
C HIS A 723 -15.92 14.06 48.87
N ASP A 724 -16.48 15.08 48.23
CA ASP A 724 -15.90 16.42 48.05
C ASP A 724 -14.52 16.46 47.37
N THR A 725 -14.16 15.42 46.58
CA THR A 725 -12.91 15.40 45.82
C THR A 725 -13.01 14.53 44.56
N PHE A 726 -12.02 14.68 43.66
CA PHE A 726 -11.84 13.81 42.51
C PHE A 726 -11.07 12.55 42.88
N TRP A 727 -11.54 11.43 42.32
CA TRP A 727 -10.90 10.13 42.39
C TRP A 727 -10.60 9.65 40.98
N LEU A 728 -9.45 9.00 40.81
CA LEU A 728 -9.08 8.29 39.59
C LEU A 728 -8.89 6.83 39.91
N THR A 729 -9.33 5.97 39.01
CA THR A 729 -8.88 4.58 38.98
C THR A 729 -8.15 4.32 37.67
N TYR A 730 -7.31 3.30 37.63
CA TYR A 730 -6.52 2.93 36.45
C TYR A 730 -6.13 1.46 36.55
N SER A 731 -5.72 0.90 35.42
CA SER A 731 -5.26 -0.47 35.28
C SER A 731 -3.81 -0.54 34.85
N LEU A 732 -3.15 -1.66 35.10
CA LEU A 732 -1.82 -1.95 34.58
C LEU A 732 -1.86 -3.01 33.48
N LYS A 733 -1.02 -2.84 32.46
CA LYS A 733 -0.83 -3.82 31.38
C LYS A 733 -0.61 -5.26 31.87
N SER A 734 0.11 -5.40 32.97
CA SER A 734 0.46 -6.69 33.59
C SER A 734 -0.61 -7.21 34.57
N GLY A 735 -1.80 -6.61 34.56
CA GLY A 735 -2.88 -6.87 35.51
C GLY A 735 -2.75 -6.03 36.79
N SER A 736 -3.86 -5.88 37.51
CA SER A 736 -4.09 -5.00 38.68
C SER A 736 -4.71 -3.66 38.35
N THR A 737 -5.45 -3.16 39.33
CA THR A 737 -6.05 -1.84 39.33
C THR A 737 -5.60 -1.05 40.55
N GLY A 738 -5.56 0.27 40.43
CA GLY A 738 -5.20 1.19 41.51
C GLY A 738 -6.17 2.34 41.66
N LEU A 739 -5.99 3.07 42.76
CA LEU A 739 -6.83 4.19 43.16
C LEU A 739 -5.98 5.41 43.48
N LEU A 740 -6.32 6.56 42.90
CA LEU A 740 -5.70 7.85 43.21
C LEU A 740 -6.74 8.82 43.75
N LYS A 741 -6.32 9.70 44.65
CA LYS A 741 -7.17 10.72 45.27
C LYS A 741 -6.59 12.11 45.06
N SER A 742 -7.39 13.06 44.57
CA SER A 742 -7.00 14.48 44.57
C SER A 742 -6.99 15.01 46.00
N ILE A 743 -5.88 15.65 46.40
CA ILE A 743 -5.77 16.26 47.73
C ILE A 743 -6.17 17.74 47.75
N SER A 744 -6.25 18.38 46.58
CA SER A 744 -6.76 19.74 46.43
C SER A 744 -8.28 19.79 46.34
N GLY A 745 -8.92 18.68 45.98
CA GLY A 745 -10.34 18.63 45.62
C GLY A 745 -10.62 19.03 44.17
N LEU A 746 -9.59 19.41 43.40
CA LEU A 746 -9.68 19.82 42.00
C LEU A 746 -9.26 18.69 41.06
N ALA A 747 -9.74 18.73 39.82
CA ALA A 747 -9.39 17.74 38.79
C ALA A 747 -7.92 17.82 38.38
N GLU A 748 -7.27 18.97 38.53
CA GLU A 748 -5.85 19.14 38.24
C GLU A 748 -4.93 18.39 39.21
N GLY A 749 -5.47 17.91 40.33
CA GLY A 749 -4.70 17.32 41.41
C GLY A 749 -4.05 18.39 42.31
N PRO A 750 -2.94 18.07 43.00
CA PRO A 750 -2.16 16.84 42.87
C PRO A 750 -2.90 15.60 43.40
N TYR A 751 -2.52 14.44 42.86
CA TYR A 751 -3.08 13.14 43.24
C TYR A 751 -2.12 12.36 44.13
N VAL A 752 -2.66 11.63 45.10
CA VAL A 752 -1.91 10.67 45.92
C VAL A 752 -2.39 9.26 45.65
N ASP A 753 -1.45 8.32 45.60
CA ASP A 753 -1.71 6.90 45.43
C ASP A 753 -2.32 6.32 46.72
N MET A 754 -3.54 5.78 46.58
CA MET A 754 -4.31 5.18 47.67
C MET A 754 -4.09 3.67 47.75
N GLY A 755 -3.31 3.10 46.84
CA GLY A 755 -2.92 1.71 46.82
C GLY A 755 -3.64 0.87 45.77
N ARG A 756 -3.29 -0.43 45.79
CA ARG A 756 -3.79 -1.46 44.87
C ARG A 756 -5.18 -1.94 45.27
N MET A 757 -6.10 -2.01 44.30
CA MET A 757 -7.47 -2.49 44.49
C MET A 757 -7.66 -3.94 44.08
N THR A 758 -7.05 -4.38 42.97
CA THR A 758 -7.10 -5.76 42.49
C THR A 758 -5.72 -6.30 42.14
N ASN A 759 -5.55 -7.63 42.14
CA ASN A 759 -4.25 -8.26 41.92
C ASN A 759 -3.96 -8.69 40.47
N THR A 760 -4.97 -9.11 39.73
CA THR A 760 -4.79 -9.72 38.40
C THR A 760 -5.68 -9.12 37.34
N ASP A 761 -6.70 -8.38 37.75
CA ASP A 761 -7.76 -7.92 36.87
C ASP A 761 -7.48 -6.51 36.37
N ILE A 762 -8.15 -6.10 35.29
CA ILE A 762 -8.03 -4.80 34.65
C ILE A 762 -9.40 -4.13 34.50
N ASP A 763 -9.39 -2.93 33.92
CA ASP A 763 -10.53 -2.15 33.48
C ASP A 763 -11.51 -1.84 34.60
N SER A 764 -11.05 -1.05 35.57
CA SER A 764 -11.85 -0.60 36.70
C SER A 764 -12.64 0.68 36.42
N SER A 765 -13.83 0.75 37.01
CA SER A 765 -14.77 1.86 36.96
C SER A 765 -15.40 2.12 38.35
N PHE A 766 -15.99 3.30 38.53
CA PHE A 766 -16.80 3.64 39.70
C PHE A 766 -18.29 3.65 39.38
N PHE A 767 -19.09 3.16 40.32
CA PHE A 767 -20.53 3.39 40.33
C PHE A 767 -20.96 4.03 41.65
N ILE A 768 -21.67 5.14 41.59
CA ILE A 768 -22.23 5.85 42.75
C ILE A 768 -23.75 5.72 42.67
N ASP A 769 -24.37 5.04 43.64
CA ASP A 769 -25.83 4.89 43.70
C ASP A 769 -26.48 6.15 44.32
N ASP A 770 -27.81 6.25 44.22
CA ASP A 770 -28.58 7.43 44.64
C ASP A 770 -28.42 7.77 46.13
N ASP A 771 -28.03 6.80 46.96
CA ASP A 771 -27.79 6.99 48.40
C ASP A 771 -26.35 7.44 48.73
N GLY A 772 -25.52 7.66 47.70
CA GLY A 772 -24.11 8.02 47.84
C GLY A 772 -23.18 6.83 48.10
N THR A 773 -23.69 5.59 48.10
CA THR A 773 -22.86 4.40 48.23
C THR A 773 -21.98 4.24 46.98
N VAL A 774 -20.68 4.06 47.21
CA VAL A 774 -19.69 3.88 46.14
C VAL A 774 -19.40 2.40 45.94
N TYR A 775 -19.42 1.99 44.68
CA TYR A 775 -19.09 0.65 44.20
C TYR A 775 -17.90 0.73 43.25
N TYR A 776 -17.07 -0.30 43.31
CA TYR A 776 -15.98 -0.53 42.38
C TYR A 776 -16.41 -1.63 41.41
N VAL A 777 -16.34 -1.36 40.12
CA VAL A 777 -16.71 -2.29 39.03
C VAL A 777 -15.45 -2.57 38.23
N TRP A 778 -15.21 -3.81 37.79
CA TRP A 778 -14.01 -4.10 36.98
C TRP A 778 -14.10 -5.35 36.13
N GLN A 779 -13.13 -5.53 35.23
CA GLN A 779 -13.01 -6.65 34.31
C GLN A 779 -14.30 -6.82 33.50
N ASN A 780 -14.84 -8.04 33.42
CA ASN A 780 -16.11 -8.35 32.78
C ASN A 780 -17.29 -8.39 33.77
N GLY A 781 -17.38 -7.38 34.64
CA GLY A 781 -18.56 -7.16 35.48
C GLY A 781 -18.42 -7.67 36.92
N ASN A 782 -17.20 -7.70 37.47
CA ASN A 782 -17.04 -7.81 38.91
C ASN A 782 -17.52 -6.51 39.57
N ILE A 783 -18.15 -6.61 40.74
CA ILE A 783 -18.57 -5.47 41.54
C ILE A 783 -18.35 -5.74 43.03
N ALA A 784 -17.92 -4.72 43.77
CA ALA A 784 -17.90 -4.73 45.23
C ALA A 784 -18.18 -3.33 45.78
N ARG A 785 -18.99 -3.25 46.85
CA ARG A 785 -19.15 -2.01 47.61
C ARG A 785 -17.84 -1.59 48.25
N MET A 786 -17.51 -0.31 48.18
CA MET A 786 -16.31 0.27 48.81
C MET A 786 -16.54 0.54 50.30
N LYS A 787 -15.47 0.46 51.10
CA LYS A 787 -15.48 0.98 52.48
C LYS A 787 -15.64 2.51 52.44
N PRO A 788 -16.28 3.14 53.45
CA PRO A 788 -16.46 4.60 53.46
C PRO A 788 -15.17 5.41 53.34
N ASN A 789 -14.04 4.87 53.81
CA ASN A 789 -12.72 5.48 53.73
C ASN A 789 -11.96 5.16 52.43
N MET A 790 -12.58 4.44 51.50
CA MET A 790 -12.02 4.02 50.20
C MET A 790 -10.80 3.10 50.28
N SER A 791 -10.47 2.53 51.44
CA SER A 791 -9.26 1.72 51.64
C SER A 791 -9.42 0.25 51.20
N GLY A 792 -10.38 -0.07 50.34
CA GLY A 792 -10.73 -1.44 49.92
C GLY A 792 -12.23 -1.74 49.96
N PHE A 793 -12.59 -3.01 49.77
CA PHE A 793 -13.98 -3.45 49.66
C PHE A 793 -14.62 -3.72 51.02
N ALA A 794 -15.90 -3.34 51.15
CA ALA A 794 -16.76 -3.57 52.31
C ALA A 794 -17.54 -4.90 52.22
N GLU A 795 -17.40 -5.62 51.11
CA GLU A 795 -18.02 -6.91 50.85
C GLU A 795 -17.14 -7.74 49.90
N GLU A 796 -17.43 -9.03 49.81
CA GLU A 796 -16.81 -9.89 48.80
C GLU A 796 -17.28 -9.51 47.39
N PRO A 797 -16.37 -9.50 46.40
CA PRO A 797 -16.71 -9.28 45.00
C PRO A 797 -17.79 -10.23 44.48
N ARG A 798 -18.71 -9.69 43.68
CA ARG A 798 -19.73 -10.46 42.96
C ARG A 798 -19.54 -10.27 41.47
N ARG A 799 -19.76 -11.33 40.69
CA ARG A 799 -19.82 -11.24 39.23
C ARG A 799 -21.26 -10.97 38.81
N LEU A 800 -21.49 -9.89 38.08
CA LEU A 800 -22.77 -9.59 37.44
C LEU A 800 -22.85 -10.36 36.11
N LEU A 801 -23.98 -11.03 35.91
CA LEU A 801 -24.24 -11.86 34.75
C LEU A 801 -25.62 -11.53 34.17
N THR A 802 -25.75 -11.77 32.87
CA THR A 802 -27.03 -11.76 32.14
C THR A 802 -27.95 -12.89 32.65
N GLY A 803 -29.22 -12.87 32.24
CA GLY A 803 -30.19 -13.91 32.58
C GLY A 803 -29.78 -15.32 32.17
N SER A 804 -29.01 -15.46 31.08
CA SER A 804 -28.42 -16.70 30.59
C SER A 804 -27.12 -17.11 31.29
N GLY A 805 -26.63 -16.30 32.24
CA GLY A 805 -25.45 -16.62 33.06
C GLY A 805 -24.12 -16.28 32.39
N ILE A 806 -24.11 -15.49 31.31
CA ILE A 806 -22.87 -15.01 30.66
C ILE A 806 -22.56 -13.55 31.03
N PRO A 807 -21.29 -13.12 31.01
CA PRO A 807 -20.91 -11.72 31.14
C PRO A 807 -21.47 -10.83 30.01
N VAL A 808 -21.69 -9.54 30.30
CA VAL A 808 -22.15 -8.56 29.31
C VAL A 808 -21.09 -8.30 28.23
N GLY A 809 -19.81 -8.25 28.61
CA GLY A 809 -18.69 -8.12 27.69
C GLY A 809 -17.49 -8.95 28.13
N TYR A 810 -16.44 -8.95 27.31
CA TYR A 810 -15.14 -9.54 27.58
C TYR A 810 -14.34 -8.76 28.65
N GLU A 811 -14.45 -7.44 28.69
CA GLU A 811 -13.77 -6.54 29.63
C GLU A 811 -14.47 -5.16 29.71
N GLY A 812 -13.86 -4.16 30.36
CA GLY A 812 -14.36 -2.78 30.33
C GLY A 812 -15.70 -2.53 31.04
N ALA A 813 -16.01 -3.26 32.12
CA ALA A 813 -17.32 -3.17 32.73
C ALA A 813 -17.53 -1.89 33.58
N PHE A 814 -18.65 -1.23 33.36
CA PHE A 814 -19.12 -0.06 34.13
C PHE A 814 -20.61 -0.14 34.40
N ILE A 815 -21.11 0.69 35.33
CA ILE A 815 -22.55 0.81 35.59
C ILE A 815 -22.96 2.28 35.55
N VAL A 816 -24.07 2.57 34.86
CA VAL A 816 -24.78 3.85 34.96
C VAL A 816 -26.23 3.61 35.35
N LYS A 817 -26.76 4.44 36.24
CA LYS A 817 -28.19 4.40 36.61
C LYS A 817 -28.94 5.46 35.82
N TYR A 818 -29.88 5.06 34.97
CA TYR A 818 -30.61 5.98 34.11
C TYR A 818 -32.10 5.62 34.06
N LYS A 819 -32.97 6.62 34.25
CA LYS A 819 -34.43 6.46 34.26
C LYS A 819 -34.92 5.26 35.11
N GLY A 820 -34.30 5.08 36.27
CA GLY A 820 -34.65 4.03 37.24
C GLY A 820 -34.12 2.62 36.92
N LYS A 821 -33.29 2.46 35.88
CA LYS A 821 -32.65 1.18 35.53
C LYS A 821 -31.15 1.24 35.82
N TYR A 822 -30.59 0.14 36.29
CA TYR A 822 -29.15 -0.10 36.31
C TYR A 822 -28.73 -0.65 34.95
N ILE A 823 -27.84 0.06 34.26
CA ILE A 823 -27.29 -0.33 32.96
C ILE A 823 -25.86 -0.79 33.20
N LEU A 824 -25.62 -2.09 33.00
CA LEU A 824 -24.28 -2.67 33.03
C LEU A 824 -23.74 -2.66 31.60
N GLY A 825 -22.64 -1.95 31.38
CA GLY A 825 -21.91 -1.93 30.11
C GLY A 825 -20.69 -2.85 30.14
N GLY A 826 -20.14 -3.15 28.96
CA GLY A 826 -18.86 -3.83 28.81
C GLY A 826 -18.48 -4.00 27.34
N ALA A 827 -17.18 -4.07 27.06
CA ALA A 827 -16.67 -4.20 25.69
C ALA A 827 -16.66 -5.67 25.24
N GLU A 828 -16.99 -5.95 23.98
CA GLU A 828 -16.97 -7.31 23.42
C GLU A 828 -16.43 -7.33 21.99
N TRP A 829 -15.81 -8.45 21.61
CA TRP A 829 -15.38 -8.69 20.23
C TRP A 829 -16.43 -9.49 19.46
N HIS A 830 -16.78 -9.03 18.27
CA HIS A 830 -17.58 -9.77 17.30
C HIS A 830 -16.78 -10.04 16.02
N GLY A 831 -16.88 -11.25 15.47
CA GLY A 831 -16.04 -11.71 14.35
C GLY A 831 -14.67 -12.20 14.83
N ASP A 832 -13.64 -12.08 13.98
CA ASP A 832 -12.26 -12.45 14.35
C ASP A 832 -11.62 -11.38 15.25
N GLU A 833 -11.22 -11.82 16.44
CA GLU A 833 -10.71 -10.96 17.51
C GLU A 833 -9.49 -10.16 17.03
N ARG A 834 -9.58 -8.81 17.09
CA ARG A 834 -8.49 -7.86 16.77
C ARG A 834 -7.93 -7.97 15.35
N VAL A 835 -8.74 -8.38 14.38
CA VAL A 835 -8.33 -8.32 12.98
C VAL A 835 -9.39 -7.64 12.14
N ASP A 836 -10.37 -8.42 11.67
CA ASP A 836 -11.42 -7.96 10.76
C ASP A 836 -12.79 -7.92 11.47
N GLY A 837 -12.84 -8.30 12.76
CA GLY A 837 -14.01 -8.14 13.62
C GLY A 837 -14.16 -6.72 14.17
N THR A 838 -15.18 -6.51 15.02
CA THR A 838 -15.45 -5.24 15.70
C THR A 838 -15.25 -5.32 17.20
N TYR A 839 -14.90 -4.18 17.81
CA TYR A 839 -14.82 -4.03 19.25
C TYR A 839 -15.99 -3.16 19.72
N ASP A 840 -17.07 -3.80 20.15
CA ASP A 840 -18.36 -3.15 20.36
C ASP A 840 -18.62 -2.90 21.84
N LEU A 841 -19.37 -1.83 22.14
CA LEU A 841 -19.91 -1.64 23.48
C LEU A 841 -21.22 -2.40 23.62
N MET A 842 -21.27 -3.31 24.58
CA MET A 842 -22.45 -4.08 24.97
C MET A 842 -23.12 -3.48 26.20
N TYR A 843 -24.41 -3.75 26.37
CA TYR A 843 -25.14 -3.40 27.58
C TYR A 843 -26.15 -4.48 27.98
N ALA A 844 -26.48 -4.52 29.27
CA ALA A 844 -27.65 -5.19 29.82
C ALA A 844 -28.30 -4.32 30.90
N THR A 845 -29.57 -4.54 31.19
CA THR A 845 -30.33 -3.71 32.15
C THR A 845 -30.93 -4.51 33.29
N SER A 846 -31.08 -3.90 34.46
CA SER A 846 -31.80 -4.47 35.61
C SER A 846 -32.54 -3.42 36.42
N ASP A 847 -33.56 -3.86 37.16
CA ASP A 847 -34.22 -3.08 38.21
C ASP A 847 -33.45 -3.10 39.54
N GLN A 848 -32.48 -4.00 39.70
CA GLN A 848 -31.68 -4.16 40.91
C GLN A 848 -30.20 -4.18 40.57
N LEU A 849 -29.37 -3.53 41.39
CA LEU A 849 -27.93 -3.42 41.15
C LEU A 849 -27.23 -4.78 40.92
N TYR A 850 -27.59 -5.81 41.70
CA TYR A 850 -27.00 -7.14 41.58
C TYR A 850 -27.73 -8.07 40.61
N GLY A 851 -28.68 -7.54 39.83
CA GLY A 851 -29.44 -8.31 38.85
C GLY A 851 -30.70 -9.00 39.41
N PRO A 852 -31.31 -9.90 38.62
CA PRO A 852 -30.81 -10.40 37.33
C PRO A 852 -30.77 -9.30 36.26
N TYR A 853 -29.74 -9.31 35.42
CA TYR A 853 -29.65 -8.45 34.25
C TYR A 853 -30.34 -9.11 33.06
N SER A 854 -30.84 -8.30 32.12
CA SER A 854 -31.34 -8.76 30.82
C SER A 854 -30.26 -9.50 30.03
N GLU A 855 -30.65 -10.13 28.92
CA GLU A 855 -29.67 -10.52 27.91
C GLU A 855 -28.92 -9.30 27.37
N ARG A 856 -27.64 -9.49 27.03
CA ARG A 856 -26.78 -8.44 26.50
C ARG A 856 -27.18 -8.04 25.08
N ARG A 857 -27.00 -6.77 24.73
CA ARG A 857 -27.24 -6.19 23.40
C ARG A 857 -26.12 -5.22 23.04
N VAL A 858 -25.89 -5.01 21.75
CA VAL A 858 -24.99 -3.94 21.29
C VAL A 858 -25.63 -2.59 21.60
N ALA A 859 -24.91 -1.71 22.31
CA ALA A 859 -25.29 -0.32 22.53
C ALA A 859 -24.66 0.59 21.47
N VAL A 860 -23.35 0.48 21.26
CA VAL A 860 -22.59 1.32 20.34
C VAL A 860 -21.61 0.44 19.57
N PRO A 861 -21.85 0.19 18.26
CA PRO A 861 -20.87 -0.46 17.41
C PRO A 861 -19.52 0.27 17.46
N HIS A 862 -18.42 -0.46 17.42
CA HIS A 862 -17.05 0.09 17.53
C HIS A 862 -16.74 0.88 18.82
N GLY A 863 -17.67 0.90 19.77
CA GLY A 863 -17.56 1.67 21.00
C GLY A 863 -16.47 1.17 21.94
N GLY A 864 -16.14 -0.12 21.87
CA GLY A 864 -15.13 -0.76 22.69
C GLY A 864 -15.33 -0.54 24.17
N HIS A 865 -14.22 -0.34 24.89
CA HIS A 865 -14.21 0.16 26.26
C HIS A 865 -14.51 1.68 26.30
N GLY A 866 -15.65 2.06 25.71
CA GLY A 866 -16.30 3.34 25.97
C GLY A 866 -17.19 3.24 27.20
N THR A 867 -17.52 4.37 27.81
CA THR A 867 -18.33 4.45 29.03
C THR A 867 -19.54 5.35 28.82
N MET A 868 -20.66 5.01 29.44
CA MET A 868 -21.86 5.85 29.41
C MET A 868 -21.86 6.85 30.56
N PHE A 869 -22.30 8.08 30.28
CA PHE A 869 -22.47 9.13 31.27
C PHE A 869 -23.73 9.94 31.00
N ILE A 870 -24.21 10.67 32.01
CA ILE A 870 -25.36 11.56 31.91
C ILE A 870 -24.83 12.98 31.73
N ASP A 871 -25.24 13.66 30.67
CA ASP A 871 -24.87 15.06 30.44
C ASP A 871 -25.66 16.02 31.36
N ARG A 872 -25.32 17.31 31.32
CA ARG A 872 -25.95 18.34 32.16
C ARG A 872 -27.42 18.58 31.81
N GLU A 873 -27.88 18.13 30.65
CA GLU A 873 -29.28 18.21 30.21
C GLU A 873 -30.07 16.95 30.59
N GLY A 874 -29.44 15.96 31.24
CA GLY A 874 -30.06 14.69 31.60
C GLY A 874 -30.12 13.68 30.45
N GLY A 875 -29.41 13.94 29.35
CA GLY A 875 -29.24 13.04 28.22
C GLY A 875 -28.20 11.95 28.50
N LEU A 876 -28.47 10.73 28.06
CA LEU A 876 -27.50 9.64 28.12
C LEU A 876 -26.52 9.77 26.94
N LYS A 877 -25.23 9.75 27.24
CA LYS A 877 -24.12 9.81 26.26
C LYS A 877 -23.20 8.62 26.45
N CYS A 878 -22.39 8.34 25.45
CA CYS A 878 -21.37 7.30 25.49
C CYS A 878 -20.09 7.78 24.82
N THR A 879 -18.94 7.50 25.42
CA THR A 879 -17.64 7.69 24.76
C THR A 879 -17.35 6.56 23.77
N LEU A 880 -16.51 6.81 22.78
CA LEU A 880 -16.01 5.87 21.77
C LEU A 880 -14.58 6.26 21.41
N PHE A 881 -13.75 5.31 20.96
CA PHE A 881 -12.43 5.64 20.40
C PHE A 881 -12.08 5.01 19.05
N GLY A 882 -12.83 3.98 18.62
CA GLY A 882 -12.59 3.25 17.37
C GLY A 882 -11.32 2.40 17.41
N ASN A 883 -11.49 1.10 17.75
CA ASN A 883 -10.39 0.14 17.83
C ASN A 883 -10.24 -0.70 16.54
N ASP A 884 -11.36 -1.08 15.96
CA ASP A 884 -11.40 -1.98 14.81
C ASP A 884 -11.31 -1.26 13.47
N ARG A 885 -10.99 -2.00 12.41
CA ARG A 885 -10.71 -1.48 11.08
C ARG A 885 -11.92 -0.89 10.35
N THR A 886 -13.12 -1.00 10.91
CA THR A 886 -14.37 -0.46 10.34
C THR A 886 -14.94 0.75 11.08
N ALA A 887 -14.40 1.10 12.26
CA ALA A 887 -14.87 2.28 12.97
C ALA A 887 -14.64 3.57 12.13
N PRO A 888 -15.39 4.65 12.36
CA PRO A 888 -15.28 5.90 11.58
C PRO A 888 -13.89 6.57 11.66
N PHE A 889 -13.15 6.39 12.76
CA PHE A 889 -11.79 6.90 12.98
C PHE A 889 -11.05 5.99 13.97
N ARG A 890 -9.72 6.09 14.10
CA ARG A 890 -8.94 5.24 15.00
C ARG A 890 -8.36 5.98 16.20
N ALA A 891 -8.37 5.32 17.35
CA ALA A 891 -7.75 5.75 18.60
C ALA A 891 -7.98 7.25 18.90
N SER A 892 -9.17 7.77 18.62
CA SER A 892 -9.51 9.19 18.74
C SER A 892 -10.82 9.33 19.48
N VAL A 893 -11.01 10.32 20.35
CA VAL A 893 -12.24 10.39 21.16
C VAL A 893 -13.46 10.77 20.33
N GLY A 894 -14.55 10.01 20.47
CA GLY A 894 -15.89 10.33 20.02
C GLY A 894 -16.89 10.32 21.16
N VAL A 895 -18.00 11.05 21.02
CA VAL A 895 -19.15 10.99 21.93
C VAL A 895 -20.43 10.75 21.14
N VAL A 896 -21.13 9.69 21.49
CA VAL A 896 -22.38 9.26 20.87
C VAL A 896 -23.53 9.57 21.82
N ALA A 897 -24.58 10.23 21.32
CA ALA A 897 -25.82 10.40 22.07
C ALA A 897 -26.65 9.11 22.03
N LEU A 898 -27.25 8.73 23.16
CA LEU A 898 -28.02 7.49 23.29
C LEU A 898 -29.48 7.77 23.62
N THR A 899 -30.37 7.03 22.98
CA THR A 899 -31.79 6.95 23.33
C THR A 899 -32.09 5.66 24.06
N MET A 900 -32.94 5.75 25.10
CA MET A 900 -33.46 4.61 25.83
C MET A 900 -34.98 4.50 25.62
N GLU A 901 -35.41 3.39 25.02
CA GLU A 901 -36.80 3.05 24.75
C GLU A 901 -37.20 1.76 25.48
N THR A 902 -38.42 1.70 25.99
CA THR A 902 -38.96 0.50 26.64
C THR A 902 -40.06 -0.08 25.76
N GLY A 903 -39.83 -1.27 25.21
CA GLY A 903 -40.79 -2.00 24.38
C GLY A 903 -41.16 -3.37 24.95
N GLU A 904 -41.90 -4.16 24.18
CA GLU A 904 -42.31 -5.53 24.55
C GLU A 904 -41.11 -6.46 24.79
N ASP A 905 -40.01 -6.25 24.06
CA ASP A 905 -38.75 -7.00 24.23
C ASP A 905 -37.83 -6.41 25.32
N GLY A 906 -38.34 -5.52 26.19
CA GLY A 906 -37.56 -4.86 27.24
C GLY A 906 -36.87 -3.57 26.79
N VAL A 907 -35.82 -3.16 27.52
CA VAL A 907 -35.15 -1.87 27.34
C VAL A 907 -34.18 -1.92 26.15
N ARG A 908 -34.35 -1.00 25.20
CA ARG A 908 -33.48 -0.79 24.04
C ARG A 908 -32.68 0.50 24.25
N ILE A 909 -31.36 0.38 24.21
CA ILE A 909 -30.42 1.51 24.28
C ILE A 909 -29.59 1.46 23.02
N GLY A 910 -29.51 2.58 22.30
CA GLY A 910 -28.72 2.67 21.09
C GLY A 910 -28.45 4.11 20.67
N PRO A 911 -27.62 4.32 19.65
CA PRO A 911 -27.23 5.64 19.17
C PRO A 911 -28.44 6.40 18.64
N SER A 912 -28.52 7.69 18.98
CA SER A 912 -29.54 8.61 18.46
C SER A 912 -28.98 9.43 17.30
N SER A 913 -29.81 9.67 16.28
CA SER A 913 -29.51 10.49 15.09
C SER A 913 -29.15 11.93 15.41
#